data_AF-A0A803KM58-F1
#
_entry.id   AF-A0A803KM58-F1
#
_cell.length_a   1.000
_cell.length_b   1.000
_cell.length_c   1.000
_cell.angle_alpha   90.00
_cell.angle_beta   90.00
_cell.angle_gamma   90.00
#
_symmetry.space_group_name_H-M   'P 1'
#
loop_
_entity.id
_entity.type
_entity.pdbx_description
1 polymer ?
#
loop_
_entity_poly.entity_id
_entity_poly.type
_entity_poly.pdbx_seq_one_letter_code
_entity_poly.pdbx_strand_id
1 'polypeptide(L)'
;MPGNRLKVAVLISGGVDSSVALRLLHAAGHSCTAFYLKIWFQEDFENYWSECPWEDDLGYAKAVCNQVDVPLEVVHLTDEYWEKVVSYIIEEYRNGRTPNPDVLCNTRIKFGAFMDAISSLDFDYVASGHYANVIHPSIDALDNPSVLELSRDMVKDQTYFLSHLDQRQLKRLIFPLGCISKDEVRKLASEFSLPNKDRKDSQGICFLGKIKFSDFVARHIGEMEGVMLEAETGDFLGNHRGFWFYTIGQRQGLRLPGGPWYVVQKDIKNNVVFVSRNYYSVDKRRRVFRVGSLKWLGGFPKDNMSELQCKAVENALFIISRAWLHTSMFPTSSDIAIGRSPMHCMVTMRTSKNCIFKVLTAESLTMVSGENCNGDVAVVHLSEDDQGLAAGQFAAFYQGKTCIGSGVILESWDEEGFPVCEKALEIARMEDKSKLGNPVKIKVKPEEPKVDTYEKGSDADFIIDEEELEAEARAVVREFSTSLSRELKIEEDGTNRGKEAGGKQQRQKTVPKNIPDHLLPKVAIFGRPNVGKSALFNRLVGGNKAIVVDEPGVTRDRLYGRSFWGDHEFMVIDTGGVVSLSKSQEDVVEDLNVSTTIGMEGIPLAAREAAVARMPSQIERQAAIAVEESSVIIFVVDGQAGLTAGDVEIADWLRKNYSKKNTILAVNKCESPSKGLAQVSEFWSLGLSPIPVSAISGSGTGELLDLVCSGLTKIEEPVDLEEEENYIPAIAIVGRPNVGKSSILNALVGEDRTVVSPVSGTTRDAIDTEFAAPDGQCTFSIPVLCHLKFRLIDTAGIRRKSAVASSGSITEGLSVNRAFRAIRRSDVVALVIEAMACITEQDYKIAERIEMEGKGCLIVVNKWDTIPNKNQQTAVLYEQDVRQKIRSLHWAPIVYAAAISGQSVDKIIVAASIVEKERSRRLSTATLNQVVREAVAFKAPPRTRAGKRGRVYYCTQAAIRPPTFVFFVNDAKLFPETYRRYMEKQLRSDAGFAGTPIRLLWRSRRKTVKDAGSDLLMEISESEPQGLG
;
A
#
# COMPACT_ATOMS: atom_id res chain seq x y z
N MET A 1 0.15 39.39 24.91
CA MET A 1 -0.15 40.03 26.20
C MET A 1 0.09 39.02 27.33
N PRO A 2 1.23 39.07 28.05
CA PRO A 2 1.45 38.22 29.21
C PRO A 2 0.94 38.92 30.47
N GLY A 3 -0.11 38.40 31.11
CA GLY A 3 -0.54 38.88 32.44
C GLY A 3 -2.03 38.71 32.76
N ASN A 4 -2.93 38.71 31.77
CA ASN A 4 -4.36 38.53 32.01
C ASN A 4 -4.82 37.12 31.63
N ARG A 5 -5.53 36.47 32.55
CA ARG A 5 -6.24 35.21 32.31
C ARG A 5 -7.49 35.48 31.47
N LEU A 6 -7.33 35.37 30.15
CA LEU A 6 -8.42 35.50 29.19
C LEU A 6 -9.36 34.28 29.23
N LYS A 7 -10.65 34.51 28.93
CA LYS A 7 -11.65 33.48 28.60
C LYS A 7 -11.67 33.26 27.09
N VAL A 8 -11.30 32.05 26.67
CA VAL A 8 -11.11 31.73 25.25
C VAL A 8 -12.01 30.57 24.84
N ALA A 9 -12.86 30.80 23.85
CA ALA A 9 -13.61 29.76 23.16
C ALA A 9 -12.72 29.10 22.10
N VAL A 10 -12.37 27.83 22.26
CA VAL A 10 -11.43 27.13 21.38
C VAL A 10 -12.19 26.21 20.44
N LEU A 11 -12.21 26.52 19.15
CA LEU A 11 -12.74 25.64 18.12
C LEU A 11 -11.83 24.43 17.96
N ILE A 12 -12.33 23.25 18.36
CA ILE A 12 -11.62 21.99 18.29
C ILE A 12 -12.22 21.05 17.22
N SER A 13 -11.35 20.32 16.55
CA SER A 13 -11.68 19.22 15.64
C SER A 13 -10.94 17.96 16.10
N GLY A 14 -11.18 16.83 15.44
CA GLY A 14 -10.37 15.63 15.69
C GLY A 14 -8.92 15.73 15.20
N GLY A 15 -8.53 16.83 14.54
CA GLY A 15 -7.19 17.07 14.00
C GLY A 15 -6.17 17.59 15.03
N VAL A 16 -4.89 17.29 14.78
CA VAL A 16 -3.77 17.60 15.69
C VAL A 16 -3.60 19.10 15.94
N ASP A 17 -3.81 19.92 14.91
CA ASP A 17 -3.51 21.35 14.96
C ASP A 17 -4.41 22.08 15.97
N SER A 18 -5.72 21.82 15.94
CA SER A 18 -6.65 22.35 16.93
C SER A 18 -6.37 21.84 18.34
N SER A 19 -5.90 20.61 18.48
CA SER A 19 -5.54 20.03 19.78
C SER A 19 -4.31 20.71 20.37
N VAL A 20 -3.26 20.95 19.57
CA VAL A 20 -2.07 21.67 20.01
C VAL A 20 -2.41 23.13 20.34
N ALA A 21 -3.25 23.79 19.54
CA ALA A 21 -3.71 25.15 19.84
C ALA A 21 -4.41 25.24 21.21
N LEU A 22 -5.30 24.28 21.51
CA LEU A 22 -5.92 24.18 22.84
C LEU A 22 -4.87 23.97 23.95
N ARG A 23 -3.91 23.06 23.73
CA ARG A 23 -2.85 22.79 24.72
C ARG A 23 -1.98 24.01 25.01
N LEU A 24 -1.63 24.78 23.98
CA LEU A 24 -0.82 25.99 24.13
C LEU A 24 -1.55 27.06 24.94
N LEU A 25 -2.83 27.32 24.65
CA LEU A 25 -3.63 28.29 25.38
C LEU A 25 -3.86 27.88 26.84
N HIS A 26 -4.14 26.60 27.07
CA HIS A 26 -4.26 26.05 28.42
C HIS A 26 -2.94 26.15 29.18
N ALA A 27 -1.80 25.79 28.56
CA ALA A 27 -0.48 25.89 29.17
C ALA A 27 -0.05 27.33 29.47
N ALA A 28 -0.54 28.30 28.70
CA ALA A 28 -0.37 29.73 28.96
C ALA A 28 -1.23 30.27 30.12
N GLY A 29 -2.08 29.43 30.74
CA GLY A 29 -2.88 29.79 31.91
C GLY A 29 -4.23 30.46 31.59
N HIS A 30 -4.69 30.43 30.33
CA HIS A 30 -5.99 30.97 29.93
C HIS A 30 -7.15 30.04 30.32
N SER A 31 -8.33 30.61 30.58
CA SER A 31 -9.56 29.85 30.81
C SER A 31 -10.15 29.41 29.48
N CYS A 32 -10.02 28.13 29.13
CA CYS A 32 -10.44 27.61 27.84
C CYS A 32 -11.76 26.84 27.95
N THR A 33 -12.66 27.04 26.99
CA THR A 33 -13.81 26.17 26.74
C THR A 33 -13.73 25.69 25.30
N ALA A 34 -13.73 24.39 25.08
CA ALA A 34 -13.61 23.82 23.75
C ALA A 34 -14.99 23.67 23.10
N PHE A 35 -15.08 23.93 21.80
CA PHE A 35 -16.29 23.80 21.02
C PHE A 35 -16.04 22.95 19.77
N TYR A 36 -16.83 21.89 19.60
CA TYR A 36 -16.86 21.08 18.40
C TYR A 36 -18.06 21.49 17.53
N LEU A 37 -17.81 21.84 16.26
CA LEU A 37 -18.88 22.23 15.33
C LEU A 37 -19.40 21.02 14.57
N LYS A 38 -20.67 20.66 14.82
CA LYS A 38 -21.37 19.60 14.09
C LYS A 38 -22.05 20.19 12.86
N ILE A 39 -21.40 20.04 11.71
CA ILE A 39 -21.81 20.58 10.40
C ILE A 39 -22.15 19.49 9.35
N TRP A 40 -22.30 18.24 9.80
CA TRP A 40 -22.49 17.07 8.93
C TRP A 40 -23.98 16.71 8.80
N PHE A 41 -24.45 16.43 7.57
CA PHE A 41 -25.86 16.16 7.24
C PHE A 41 -26.31 14.76 7.62
N GLN A 42 -27.09 14.57 8.69
CA GLN A 42 -27.52 13.24 9.15
C GLN A 42 -28.34 12.45 8.11
N GLU A 43 -29.14 13.12 7.28
CA GLU A 43 -30.10 12.47 6.36
C GLU A 43 -29.45 11.85 5.11
N ASP A 44 -28.25 12.27 4.71
CA ASP A 44 -27.52 11.73 3.54
C ASP A 44 -26.67 10.49 3.86
N PHE A 45 -26.53 10.12 5.14
CA PHE A 45 -25.64 9.04 5.57
C PHE A 45 -26.28 7.65 5.52
N GLU A 46 -27.62 7.54 5.51
CA GLU A 46 -28.33 6.25 5.58
C GLU A 46 -28.01 5.31 4.41
N ASN A 47 -27.53 5.84 3.28
CA ASN A 47 -27.25 5.05 2.08
C ASN A 47 -25.76 4.79 1.78
N TYR A 48 -24.81 5.33 2.55
CA TYR A 48 -23.38 5.29 2.17
C TYR A 48 -22.39 4.92 3.27
N TRP A 49 -22.72 5.06 4.56
CA TRP A 49 -21.77 4.86 5.65
C TRP A 49 -22.37 3.99 6.76
N SER A 50 -21.69 2.90 7.11
CA SER A 50 -22.02 2.08 8.28
C SER A 50 -21.53 2.69 9.61
N GLU A 51 -20.75 3.78 9.55
CA GLU A 51 -20.21 4.52 10.71
C GLU A 51 -20.23 6.03 10.43
N CYS A 52 -20.69 6.82 11.40
CA CYS A 52 -20.79 8.28 11.32
C CYS A 52 -19.40 8.95 11.45
N PRO A 53 -18.83 9.60 10.41
CA PRO A 53 -17.45 10.10 10.42
C PRO A 53 -17.15 11.17 11.49
N TRP A 54 -18.18 11.83 12.02
CA TRP A 54 -18.04 12.86 13.04
C TRP A 54 -17.89 12.28 14.45
N GLU A 55 -18.28 11.03 14.69
CA GLU A 55 -18.17 10.37 16.00
C GLU A 55 -16.72 10.11 16.38
N ASP A 56 -15.91 9.64 15.43
CA ASP A 56 -14.45 9.49 15.61
C ASP A 56 -13.77 10.83 15.89
N ASP A 57 -14.11 11.86 15.10
CA ASP A 57 -13.56 13.21 15.27
C ASP A 57 -13.91 13.80 16.63
N LEU A 58 -15.16 13.64 17.05
CA LEU A 58 -15.63 14.05 18.35
C LEU A 58 -14.98 13.22 19.47
N GLY A 59 -14.74 11.93 19.25
CA GLY A 59 -14.02 11.05 20.17
C GLY A 59 -12.60 11.54 20.45
N TYR A 60 -11.86 11.92 19.41
CA TYR A 60 -10.54 12.53 19.58
C TYR A 60 -10.60 13.88 20.28
N ALA A 61 -11.55 14.75 19.92
CA ALA A 61 -11.73 16.04 20.58
C ALA A 61 -12.03 15.87 22.07
N LYS A 62 -12.95 14.95 22.43
CA LYS A 62 -13.27 14.57 23.81
C LYS A 62 -12.05 14.07 24.55
N ALA A 63 -11.28 13.16 23.97
CA ALA A 63 -10.09 12.61 24.60
C ALA A 63 -9.03 13.69 24.89
N VAL A 64 -8.82 14.63 23.96
CA VAL A 64 -7.88 15.76 24.14
C VAL A 64 -8.37 16.70 25.25
N CYS A 65 -9.66 17.04 25.27
CA CYS A 65 -10.26 17.89 26.30
C CYS A 65 -10.16 17.25 27.70
N ASN A 66 -10.48 15.96 27.81
CA ASN A 66 -10.40 15.20 29.07
C ASN A 66 -8.98 15.14 29.62
N GLN A 67 -7.95 15.11 28.76
CA GLN A 67 -6.55 15.07 29.19
C GLN A 67 -6.15 16.31 30.01
N VAL A 68 -6.87 17.42 29.85
CA VAL A 68 -6.50 18.73 30.39
C VAL A 68 -7.63 19.40 31.16
N ASP A 69 -8.68 18.65 31.47
CA ASP A 69 -9.86 19.10 32.20
C ASP A 69 -10.49 20.39 31.61
N VAL A 70 -10.60 20.43 30.27
CA VAL A 70 -11.27 21.52 29.56
C VAL A 70 -12.68 21.08 29.16
N PRO A 71 -13.74 21.86 29.46
CA PRO A 71 -15.09 21.53 29.03
C PRO A 71 -15.21 21.54 27.51
N LEU A 72 -15.95 20.56 26.96
CA LEU A 72 -16.23 20.44 25.54
C LEU A 72 -17.73 20.53 25.27
N GLU A 73 -18.12 21.51 24.45
CA GLU A 73 -19.49 21.70 23.98
C GLU A 73 -19.61 21.36 22.49
N VAL A 74 -20.77 20.82 22.09
CA VAL A 74 -21.08 20.52 20.70
C VAL A 74 -22.09 21.53 20.20
N VAL A 75 -21.73 22.30 19.17
CA VAL A 75 -22.61 23.28 18.54
C VAL A 75 -23.11 22.71 17.23
N HIS A 76 -24.43 22.58 17.11
CA HIS A 76 -25.08 22.09 15.91
C HIS A 76 -25.26 23.26 14.94
N LEU A 77 -24.57 23.22 13.80
CA LEU A 77 -24.62 24.26 12.76
C LEU A 77 -24.89 23.65 11.38
N THR A 78 -25.63 22.55 11.32
CA THR A 78 -25.83 21.78 10.09
C THR A 78 -26.71 22.56 9.10
N ASP A 79 -27.79 23.17 9.60
CA ASP A 79 -28.72 23.95 8.77
C ASP A 79 -28.04 25.24 8.27
N GLU A 80 -27.34 25.96 9.14
CA GLU A 80 -26.58 27.16 8.75
C GLU A 80 -25.47 26.81 7.76
N TYR A 81 -24.84 25.63 7.89
CA TYR A 81 -23.85 25.17 6.92
C TYR A 81 -24.48 24.90 5.55
N TRP A 82 -25.64 24.25 5.52
CA TRP A 82 -26.40 24.04 4.29
C TRP A 82 -26.75 25.37 3.63
N GLU A 83 -27.43 26.24 4.36
CA GLU A 83 -27.98 27.50 3.87
C GLU A 83 -26.91 28.51 3.47
N LYS A 84 -25.83 28.61 4.24
CA LYS A 84 -24.82 29.67 4.04
C LYS A 84 -23.62 29.22 3.20
N VAL A 85 -23.37 27.92 3.05
CA VAL A 85 -22.20 27.39 2.31
C VAL A 85 -22.62 26.47 1.18
N VAL A 86 -23.34 25.39 1.47
CA VAL A 86 -23.59 24.33 0.49
C VAL A 86 -24.54 24.78 -0.63
N SER A 87 -25.67 25.38 -0.27
CA SER A 87 -26.66 25.91 -1.22
C SER A 87 -26.03 26.92 -2.18
N TYR A 88 -25.22 27.85 -1.63
CA TYR A 88 -24.48 28.84 -2.40
C TYR A 88 -23.51 28.18 -3.37
N ILE A 89 -22.75 27.17 -2.94
CA ILE A 89 -21.84 26.44 -3.83
C ILE A 89 -22.61 25.76 -4.96
N ILE A 90 -23.70 25.07 -4.66
CA ILE A 90 -24.54 24.42 -5.68
C ILE A 90 -25.00 25.43 -6.72
N GLU A 91 -25.47 26.59 -6.27
CA GLU A 91 -25.97 27.65 -7.14
C GLU A 91 -24.86 28.29 -7.98
N GLU A 92 -23.69 28.54 -7.41
CA GLU A 92 -22.54 29.05 -8.16
C GLU A 92 -22.04 28.06 -9.22
N TYR A 93 -22.06 26.76 -8.92
CA TYR A 93 -21.71 25.71 -9.89
C TYR A 93 -22.73 25.64 -11.03
N ARG A 94 -24.04 25.79 -10.75
CA ARG A 94 -25.08 25.95 -11.79
C ARG A 94 -24.83 27.16 -12.67
N ASN A 95 -24.30 28.23 -12.10
CA ASN A 95 -23.88 29.43 -12.81
C ASN A 95 -22.46 29.33 -13.41
N GLY A 96 -21.87 28.14 -13.49
CA GLY A 96 -20.58 27.91 -14.13
C GLY A 96 -19.39 28.51 -13.40
N ARG A 97 -19.53 28.93 -12.14
CA ARG A 97 -18.43 29.45 -11.30
C ARG A 97 -17.86 28.34 -10.41
N THR A 98 -16.70 28.59 -9.80
CA THR A 98 -16.01 27.61 -8.96
C THR A 98 -15.63 28.23 -7.62
N PRO A 99 -16.60 28.41 -6.70
CA PRO A 99 -16.35 29.03 -5.39
C PRO A 99 -15.51 28.14 -4.48
N ASN A 100 -14.83 28.78 -3.52
CA ASN A 100 -14.03 28.10 -2.51
C ASN A 100 -14.83 27.87 -1.20
N PRO A 101 -15.27 26.63 -0.89
CA PRO A 101 -16.04 26.32 0.33
C PRO A 101 -15.34 26.69 1.64
N ASP A 102 -14.01 26.63 1.68
CA ASP A 102 -13.26 26.79 2.91
C ASP A 102 -13.21 28.26 3.37
N VAL A 103 -13.10 29.19 2.42
CA VAL A 103 -13.21 30.63 2.70
C VAL A 103 -14.59 30.93 3.28
N LEU A 104 -15.64 30.40 2.65
CA LEU A 104 -17.03 30.59 3.09
C LEU A 104 -17.30 29.97 4.46
N CYS A 105 -16.78 28.76 4.72
CA CYS A 105 -16.90 28.09 6.02
C CYS A 105 -16.25 28.90 7.13
N ASN A 106 -15.05 29.45 6.91
CA ASN A 106 -14.40 30.30 7.91
C ASN A 106 -15.20 31.59 8.14
N THR A 107 -15.59 32.30 7.08
CA THR A 107 -16.29 33.58 7.20
C THR A 107 -17.72 33.45 7.72
N ARG A 108 -18.50 32.46 7.26
CA ARG A 108 -19.94 32.36 7.54
C ARG A 108 -20.30 31.40 8.67
N ILE A 109 -19.44 30.42 8.95
CA ILE A 109 -19.73 29.36 9.92
C ILE A 109 -18.84 29.49 11.15
N LYS A 110 -17.53 29.24 11.04
CA LYS A 110 -16.62 29.22 12.19
C LYS A 110 -16.53 30.58 12.90
N PHE A 111 -16.46 31.65 12.14
CA PHE A 111 -16.35 33.01 12.67
C PHE A 111 -17.60 33.85 12.37
N GLY A 112 -18.64 33.23 11.81
CA GLY A 112 -19.96 33.82 11.62
C GLY A 112 -20.96 33.19 12.58
N ALA A 113 -21.71 32.20 12.09
CA ALA A 113 -22.79 31.53 12.84
C ALA A 113 -22.37 31.04 14.24
N PHE A 114 -21.17 30.47 14.39
CA PHE A 114 -20.66 30.08 15.70
C PHE A 114 -20.48 31.28 16.65
N MET A 115 -19.89 32.38 16.17
CA MET A 115 -19.68 33.58 16.98
C MET A 115 -21.00 34.24 17.38
N ASP A 116 -22.02 34.16 16.52
CA ASP A 116 -23.37 34.58 16.85
C ASP A 116 -23.99 33.67 17.92
N ALA A 117 -23.80 32.34 17.81
CA ALA A 117 -24.30 31.36 18.78
C ALA A 117 -23.69 31.52 20.18
N ILE A 118 -22.41 31.91 20.28
CA ILE A 118 -21.74 32.15 21.56
C ILE A 118 -21.76 33.63 21.99
N SER A 119 -22.52 34.49 21.29
CA SER A 119 -22.51 35.94 21.56
C SER A 119 -23.05 36.32 22.94
N SER A 120 -23.91 35.48 23.52
CA SER A 120 -24.42 35.61 24.90
C SER A 120 -23.43 35.13 25.96
N LEU A 121 -22.37 34.43 25.55
CA LEU A 121 -21.34 33.89 26.44
C LEU A 121 -20.18 34.88 26.55
N ASP A 122 -19.67 35.05 27.77
CA ASP A 122 -18.62 36.00 28.13
C ASP A 122 -17.22 35.47 27.75
N PHE A 123 -16.93 35.40 26.44
CA PHE A 123 -15.61 35.05 25.90
C PHE A 123 -14.90 36.25 25.27
N ASP A 124 -13.66 36.47 25.68
CA ASP A 124 -12.79 37.53 25.14
C ASP A 124 -12.42 37.24 23.68
N TYR A 125 -12.01 36.00 23.41
CA TYR A 125 -11.51 35.58 22.09
C TYR A 125 -12.01 34.20 21.68
N VAL A 126 -12.05 33.98 20.37
CA VAL A 126 -12.24 32.69 19.72
C VAL A 126 -10.91 32.24 19.14
N ALA A 127 -10.46 31.04 19.52
CA ALA A 127 -9.23 30.46 19.02
C ALA A 127 -9.47 29.24 18.14
N SER A 128 -8.52 28.98 17.25
CA SER A 128 -8.51 27.77 16.42
C SER A 128 -7.10 27.41 15.97
N GLY A 129 -6.90 26.18 15.49
CA GLY A 129 -5.62 25.71 14.97
C GLY A 129 -5.27 26.19 13.56
N HIS A 130 -5.61 27.44 13.19
CA HIS A 130 -5.22 27.98 11.89
C HIS A 130 -3.77 28.49 11.91
N TYR A 131 -3.08 28.34 10.77
CA TYR A 131 -1.75 28.90 10.53
C TYR A 131 -1.89 30.31 9.94
N ALA A 132 -2.10 31.30 10.79
CA ALA A 132 -2.09 32.72 10.46
C ALA A 132 -1.80 33.52 11.73
N ASN A 133 -1.34 34.76 11.61
CA ASN A 133 -1.14 35.64 12.76
C ASN A 133 -2.23 36.70 12.80
N VAL A 134 -2.81 36.94 13.97
CA VAL A 134 -3.70 38.08 14.20
C VAL A 134 -3.00 39.01 15.18
N ILE A 135 -2.76 40.24 14.75
CA ILE A 135 -2.16 41.29 15.56
C ILE A 135 -3.27 42.23 15.99
N HIS A 136 -3.56 42.22 17.28
CA HIS A 136 -4.47 43.19 17.88
C HIS A 136 -3.71 44.47 18.22
N PRO A 137 -4.36 45.64 18.14
CA PRO A 137 -3.75 46.89 18.58
C PRO A 137 -3.43 46.88 20.08
N SER A 138 -2.52 47.75 20.51
CA SER A 138 -2.23 47.96 21.93
C SER A 138 -3.46 48.47 22.68
N ILE A 139 -3.47 48.30 24.00
CA ILE A 139 -4.56 48.74 24.89
C ILE A 139 -4.83 50.25 24.72
N ASP A 140 -3.79 51.04 24.43
CA ASP A 140 -3.88 52.49 24.23
C ASP A 140 -4.45 52.90 22.85
N ALA A 141 -4.75 51.93 21.97
CA ALA A 141 -5.19 52.15 20.60
C ALA A 141 -6.30 51.17 20.16
N LEU A 142 -7.24 50.83 21.06
CA LEU A 142 -8.35 49.87 20.84
C LEU A 142 -9.23 50.18 19.60
N ASP A 143 -9.29 51.45 19.19
CA ASP A 143 -10.02 51.88 18.00
C ASP A 143 -9.36 51.42 16.68
N ASN A 144 -8.06 51.11 16.71
CA ASN A 144 -7.34 50.64 15.53
C ASN A 144 -7.85 49.25 15.06
N PRO A 145 -7.77 48.96 13.75
CA PRO A 145 -8.15 47.67 13.22
C PRO A 145 -7.16 46.58 13.67
N SER A 146 -7.67 45.35 13.88
CA SER A 146 -6.78 44.18 14.00
C SER A 146 -6.23 43.80 12.63
N VAL A 147 -5.00 43.31 12.59
CA VAL A 147 -4.27 43.01 11.37
C VAL A 147 -4.11 41.51 11.21
N LEU A 148 -4.37 40.99 10.00
CA LEU A 148 -4.14 39.60 9.65
C LEU A 148 -2.80 39.48 8.91
N GLU A 149 -1.86 38.72 9.45
CA GLU A 149 -0.53 38.52 8.87
C GLU A 149 -0.25 37.06 8.50
N LEU A 150 0.64 36.89 7.53
CA LEU A 150 1.17 35.59 7.12
C LEU A 150 1.73 34.81 8.31
N SER A 151 1.52 33.50 8.32
CA SER A 151 2.10 32.64 9.33
C SER A 151 3.61 32.48 9.13
N ARG A 152 4.32 32.07 10.19
CA ARG A 152 5.74 31.71 10.11
C ARG A 152 5.98 30.53 9.17
N ASP A 153 5.05 29.59 9.11
CA ASP A 153 5.07 28.46 8.19
C ASP A 153 4.44 28.84 6.84
N MET A 154 5.25 29.38 5.93
CA MET A 154 4.78 29.81 4.61
C MET A 154 4.14 28.68 3.78
N VAL A 155 4.45 27.42 4.08
CA VAL A 155 3.83 26.25 3.44
C VAL A 155 2.43 26.06 4.01
N LYS A 156 2.25 26.10 5.33
CA LYS A 156 0.94 25.90 5.96
C LYS A 156 0.08 27.15 6.04
N ASP A 157 0.58 28.32 5.67
CA ASP A 157 -0.12 29.60 5.72
C ASP A 157 -1.58 29.53 5.22
N GLN A 158 -2.50 29.99 6.08
CA GLN A 158 -3.94 29.93 5.88
C GLN A 158 -4.60 31.32 5.79
N THR A 159 -3.82 32.40 5.70
CA THR A 159 -4.35 33.77 5.57
C THR A 159 -5.31 33.92 4.39
N TYR A 160 -5.06 33.25 3.26
CA TYR A 160 -5.99 33.22 2.12
C TYR A 160 -7.39 32.73 2.51
N PHE A 161 -7.48 31.69 3.35
CA PHE A 161 -8.78 31.15 3.78
C PHE A 161 -9.48 32.03 4.82
N LEU A 162 -8.81 33.08 5.29
CA LEU A 162 -9.24 34.02 6.32
C LEU A 162 -9.33 35.46 5.79
N SER A 163 -8.94 35.71 4.54
CA SER A 163 -8.86 37.05 3.94
C SER A 163 -10.21 37.71 3.74
N HIS A 164 -11.30 36.94 3.80
CA HIS A 164 -12.68 37.39 3.59
C HIS A 164 -13.45 37.55 4.91
N LEU A 165 -12.75 37.60 6.04
CA LEU A 165 -13.30 38.02 7.32
C LEU A 165 -13.59 39.52 7.33
N ASP A 166 -14.40 39.96 8.27
CA ASP A 166 -14.55 41.38 8.59
C ASP A 166 -13.82 41.76 9.90
N GLN A 167 -13.75 43.04 10.21
CA GLN A 167 -13.08 43.53 11.42
C GLN A 167 -13.77 43.11 12.72
N ARG A 168 -15.11 42.95 12.72
CA ARG A 168 -15.85 42.49 13.90
C ARG A 168 -15.44 41.05 14.24
N GLN A 169 -15.26 40.22 13.22
CA GLN A 169 -14.75 38.87 13.35
C GLN A 169 -13.30 38.90 13.80
N LEU A 170 -12.42 39.55 13.03
CA LEU A 170 -10.97 39.52 13.24
C LEU A 170 -10.54 40.04 14.62
N LYS A 171 -11.21 41.08 15.15
CA LYS A 171 -10.92 41.63 16.50
C LYS A 171 -11.11 40.61 17.63
N ARG A 172 -11.87 39.53 17.40
CA ARG A 172 -12.11 38.47 18.41
C ARG A 172 -11.31 37.19 18.15
N LEU A 173 -10.39 37.14 17.18
CA LEU A 173 -9.71 35.89 16.83
C LEU A 173 -8.28 35.81 17.35
N ILE A 174 -7.88 34.64 17.84
CA ILE A 174 -6.48 34.30 18.15
C ILE A 174 -6.10 32.99 17.47
N PHE A 175 -4.93 32.93 16.84
CA PHE A 175 -4.41 31.72 16.18
C PHE A 175 -3.06 31.32 16.77
N PRO A 176 -3.03 30.42 17.78
CA PRO A 176 -1.81 30.07 18.51
C PRO A 176 -0.70 29.44 17.67
N LEU A 177 -1.03 28.90 16.49
CA LEU A 177 -0.07 28.23 15.62
C LEU A 177 0.61 29.16 14.62
N GLY A 178 0.19 30.42 14.51
CA GLY A 178 0.69 31.36 13.50
C GLY A 178 2.20 31.61 13.55
N CYS A 179 2.83 31.41 14.71
CA CYS A 179 4.26 31.60 14.95
C CYS A 179 5.08 30.30 15.07
N ILE A 180 4.47 29.15 14.76
CA ILE A 180 5.04 27.81 14.94
C ILE A 180 5.00 27.04 13.60
N SER A 181 6.07 26.32 13.28
CA SER A 181 6.11 25.45 12.09
C SER A 181 5.31 24.16 12.28
N LYS A 182 4.88 23.52 11.19
CA LYS A 182 4.16 22.24 11.28
C LYS A 182 4.94 21.16 12.02
N ASP A 183 6.24 21.09 11.80
CA ASP A 183 7.10 20.08 12.41
C ASP A 183 7.21 20.30 13.92
N GLU A 184 7.31 21.56 14.37
CA GLU A 184 7.24 21.92 15.78
C GLU A 184 5.86 21.57 16.38
N VAL A 185 4.76 21.81 15.65
CA VAL A 185 3.41 21.39 16.10
C VAL A 185 3.32 19.87 16.30
N ARG A 186 3.91 19.08 15.40
CA ARG A 186 3.96 17.60 15.53
C ARG A 186 4.83 17.16 16.71
N LYS A 187 5.93 17.86 16.95
CA LYS A 187 6.77 17.63 18.13
C LYS A 187 6.03 17.93 19.42
N LEU A 188 5.38 19.10 19.50
CA LEU A 188 4.54 19.49 20.64
C LEU A 188 3.39 18.51 20.87
N ALA A 189 2.75 18.01 19.81
CA ALA A 189 1.71 16.99 19.94
C ALA A 189 2.23 15.69 20.57
N SER A 190 3.48 15.32 20.27
CA SER A 190 4.15 14.16 20.86
C SER A 190 4.57 14.42 22.30
N GLU A 191 5.12 15.60 22.60
CA GLU A 191 5.52 16.03 23.94
C GLU A 191 4.31 16.13 24.89
N PHE A 192 3.20 16.69 24.42
CA PHE A 192 1.93 16.69 25.14
C PHE A 192 1.25 15.31 25.19
N SER A 193 1.80 14.30 24.51
CA SER A 193 1.23 12.95 24.43
C SER A 193 -0.25 12.95 24.00
N LEU A 194 -0.60 13.78 23.01
CA LEU A 194 -1.98 13.94 22.57
C LEU A 194 -2.55 12.63 21.98
N PRO A 195 -3.83 12.29 22.27
CA PRO A 195 -4.49 11.09 21.74
C PRO A 195 -4.50 10.99 20.21
N ASN A 196 -4.51 12.13 19.52
CA ASN A 196 -4.54 12.21 18.06
C ASN A 196 -3.17 12.49 17.42
N LYS A 197 -2.05 12.45 18.16
CA LYS A 197 -0.71 12.84 17.66
C LYS A 197 -0.27 12.14 16.37
N ASP A 198 -0.66 10.87 16.20
CA ASP A 198 -0.31 10.04 15.03
C ASP A 198 -1.29 10.21 13.86
N ARG A 199 -2.36 10.99 14.05
CA ARG A 199 -3.37 11.22 13.03
C ARG A 199 -2.79 12.04 11.88
N LYS A 200 -2.96 11.56 10.65
CA LYS A 200 -2.56 12.28 9.44
C LYS A 200 -3.36 13.58 9.27
N ASP A 201 -2.77 14.59 8.66
CA ASP A 201 -3.47 15.83 8.33
C ASP A 201 -4.71 15.51 7.48
N SER A 202 -5.86 16.11 7.82
CA SER A 202 -7.08 15.97 7.04
C SER A 202 -6.86 16.48 5.62
N GLN A 203 -7.14 15.63 4.63
CA GLN A 203 -7.05 15.94 3.20
C GLN A 203 -8.46 15.96 2.63
N GLY A 204 -8.87 17.06 1.99
CA GLY A 204 -10.21 17.21 1.40
C GLY A 204 -11.03 18.36 1.99
N ILE A 205 -12.23 18.55 1.45
CA ILE A 205 -13.16 19.59 1.88
C ILE A 205 -13.84 19.15 3.19
N CYS A 206 -13.84 20.02 4.20
CA CYS A 206 -14.15 19.70 5.60
C CYS A 206 -15.48 18.98 5.84
N PHE A 207 -16.50 19.20 5.00
CA PHE A 207 -17.86 18.65 5.18
C PHE A 207 -18.15 17.40 4.33
N LEU A 208 -17.31 17.07 3.36
CA LEU A 208 -17.48 15.91 2.50
C LEU A 208 -16.73 14.68 3.02
N GLY A 209 -15.76 14.89 3.91
CA GLY A 209 -14.92 13.83 4.46
C GLY A 209 -14.21 13.06 3.34
N LYS A 210 -14.62 11.81 3.12
CA LYS A 210 -14.06 10.91 2.10
C LYS A 210 -14.82 10.94 0.76
N ILE A 211 -15.95 11.65 0.66
CA ILE A 211 -16.75 11.76 -0.58
C ILE A 211 -16.00 12.63 -1.59
N LYS A 212 -15.93 12.18 -2.85
CA LYS A 212 -15.36 13.01 -3.92
C LYS A 212 -16.31 14.15 -4.24
N PHE A 213 -15.76 15.35 -4.40
CA PHE A 213 -16.55 16.53 -4.74
C PHE A 213 -17.37 16.36 -6.04
N SER A 214 -16.85 15.63 -7.04
CA SER A 214 -17.61 15.29 -8.26
C SER A 214 -18.89 14.51 -7.98
N ASP A 215 -18.86 13.61 -7.00
CA ASP A 215 -19.99 12.75 -6.69
C ASP A 215 -21.04 13.55 -5.90
N PHE A 216 -20.58 14.47 -5.06
CA PHE A 216 -21.44 15.45 -4.38
C PHE A 216 -22.20 16.32 -5.41
N VAL A 217 -21.48 16.90 -6.38
CA VAL A 217 -22.09 17.72 -7.44
C VAL A 217 -23.08 16.92 -8.28
N ALA A 218 -22.72 15.70 -8.69
CA ALA A 218 -23.60 14.84 -9.49
C ALA A 218 -24.93 14.51 -8.77
N ARG A 219 -24.93 14.37 -7.44
CA ARG A 219 -26.16 14.13 -6.66
C ARG A 219 -27.08 15.33 -6.57
N HIS A 220 -26.52 16.53 -6.39
CA HIS A 220 -27.30 17.74 -6.11
C HIS A 220 -27.70 18.51 -7.39
N ILE A 221 -26.85 18.48 -8.41
CA ILE A 221 -27.05 19.20 -9.67
C ILE A 221 -27.46 18.23 -10.79
N GLY A 222 -27.02 16.97 -10.72
CA GLY A 222 -27.20 15.99 -11.80
C GLY A 222 -26.06 15.99 -12.81
N GLU A 223 -26.23 15.19 -13.85
CA GLU A 223 -25.39 15.19 -15.04
C GLU A 223 -26.20 15.70 -16.23
N MET A 224 -25.57 16.55 -17.04
CA MET A 224 -26.17 17.08 -18.25
C MET A 224 -25.16 16.93 -19.38
N GLU A 225 -25.36 15.95 -20.26
CA GLU A 225 -24.41 15.69 -21.32
C GLU A 225 -24.30 16.91 -22.26
N GLY A 226 -23.07 17.33 -22.53
CA GLY A 226 -22.75 18.48 -23.37
C GLY A 226 -21.55 18.20 -24.25
N VAL A 227 -21.18 19.15 -25.10
CA VAL A 227 -20.09 18.99 -26.09
C VAL A 227 -18.86 19.81 -25.72
N MET A 228 -17.68 19.24 -25.98
CA MET A 228 -16.40 19.94 -25.91
C MET A 228 -15.96 20.37 -27.30
N LEU A 229 -15.64 21.65 -27.47
CA LEU A 229 -15.19 22.24 -28.72
C LEU A 229 -13.78 22.84 -28.57
N GLU A 230 -12.94 22.73 -29.60
CA GLU A 230 -11.71 23.51 -29.68
C GLU A 230 -12.03 24.99 -29.95
N ALA A 231 -11.54 25.88 -29.10
CA ALA A 231 -11.87 27.30 -29.15
C ALA A 231 -11.45 27.98 -30.46
N GLU A 232 -10.31 27.57 -31.03
CA GLU A 232 -9.74 28.18 -32.24
C GLU A 232 -10.39 27.67 -33.53
N THR A 233 -10.79 26.41 -33.59
CA THR A 233 -11.21 25.73 -34.84
C THR A 233 -12.71 25.42 -34.88
N GLY A 234 -13.37 25.41 -33.73
CA GLY A 234 -14.74 24.90 -33.56
C GLY A 234 -14.84 23.39 -33.73
N ASP A 235 -13.72 22.67 -33.71
CA ASP A 235 -13.72 21.22 -33.89
C ASP A 235 -14.39 20.53 -32.71
N PHE A 236 -15.30 19.61 -33.00
CA PHE A 236 -15.97 18.79 -31.99
C PHE A 236 -15.01 17.71 -31.46
N LEU A 237 -14.65 17.79 -30.18
CA LEU A 237 -13.62 16.94 -29.58
C LEU A 237 -14.20 15.76 -28.77
N GLY A 238 -15.47 15.85 -28.37
CA GLY A 238 -16.17 14.80 -27.62
C GLY A 238 -17.18 15.36 -26.64
N ASN A 239 -17.82 14.47 -25.87
CA ASN A 239 -18.85 14.85 -24.91
C ASN A 239 -18.31 14.98 -23.48
N HIS A 240 -19.06 15.72 -22.66
CA HIS A 240 -18.80 15.89 -21.23
C HIS A 240 -20.07 15.72 -20.41
N ARG A 241 -19.93 15.44 -19.11
CA ARG A 241 -21.06 15.12 -18.20
C ARG A 241 -21.82 16.35 -17.66
N GLY A 242 -21.51 17.54 -18.19
CA GLY A 242 -22.01 18.83 -17.68
C GLY A 242 -20.89 19.83 -17.43
N PHE A 243 -21.09 21.11 -17.75
CA PHE A 243 -20.04 22.13 -17.65
C PHE A 243 -19.59 22.39 -16.20
N TRP A 244 -20.43 22.10 -15.20
CA TRP A 244 -20.13 22.27 -13.77
C TRP A 244 -19.08 21.27 -13.24
N PHE A 245 -18.71 20.24 -14.01
CA PHE A 245 -17.57 19.38 -13.69
C PHE A 245 -16.23 19.93 -14.18
N TYR A 246 -16.24 21.11 -14.78
CA TYR A 246 -15.07 21.72 -15.40
C TYR A 246 -14.81 23.12 -14.83
N THR A 247 -13.55 23.42 -14.54
CA THR A 247 -13.09 24.75 -14.09
C THR A 247 -12.25 25.38 -15.18
N ILE A 248 -12.37 26.70 -15.41
CA ILE A 248 -11.52 27.42 -16.36
C ILE A 248 -10.04 27.21 -15.97
N GLY A 249 -9.15 27.00 -16.93
CA GLY A 249 -7.74 26.65 -16.71
C GLY A 249 -7.49 25.20 -16.30
N GLN A 250 -8.52 24.37 -16.15
CA GLN A 250 -8.35 22.94 -15.87
C GLN A 250 -7.64 22.23 -17.03
N ARG A 251 -6.56 21.52 -16.70
CA ARG A 251 -5.79 20.69 -17.64
C ARG A 251 -6.05 19.20 -17.49
N GLN A 252 -6.21 18.73 -16.25
CA GLN A 252 -6.37 17.31 -15.94
C GLN A 252 -7.83 16.88 -16.00
N GLY A 253 -8.09 15.61 -16.34
CA GLY A 253 -9.45 15.06 -16.34
C GLY A 253 -10.30 15.37 -17.58
N LEU A 254 -9.75 16.08 -18.58
CA LEU A 254 -10.46 16.39 -19.84
C LEU A 254 -10.59 15.16 -20.77
N ARG A 255 -9.70 14.16 -20.63
CA ARG A 255 -9.69 12.92 -21.43
C ARG A 255 -9.59 13.11 -22.95
N LEU A 256 -9.04 14.24 -23.40
CA LEU A 256 -8.83 14.55 -24.81
C LEU A 256 -7.42 14.12 -25.29
N PRO A 257 -7.27 13.49 -26.48
CA PRO A 257 -5.98 13.15 -27.07
C PRO A 257 -5.27 14.38 -27.66
N GLY A 258 -3.95 14.32 -27.88
CA GLY A 258 -3.20 15.40 -28.56
C GLY A 258 -2.94 16.68 -27.74
N GLY A 259 -2.99 16.59 -26.40
CA GLY A 259 -2.82 17.73 -25.48
C GLY A 259 -1.38 18.26 -25.32
N PRO A 260 -1.15 19.23 -24.42
CA PRO A 260 -2.03 19.59 -23.29
C PRO A 260 -3.23 20.46 -23.71
N TRP A 261 -4.41 20.07 -23.24
CA TRP A 261 -5.65 20.84 -23.38
C TRP A 261 -5.96 21.58 -22.09
N TYR A 262 -6.58 22.75 -22.21
CA TYR A 262 -7.02 23.58 -21.11
C TYR A 262 -8.45 24.04 -21.36
N VAL A 263 -9.30 24.00 -20.33
CA VAL A 263 -10.62 24.64 -20.39
C VAL A 263 -10.42 26.15 -20.45
N VAL A 264 -10.96 26.80 -21.46
CA VAL A 264 -10.78 28.24 -21.64
C VAL A 264 -12.03 29.03 -21.31
N GLN A 265 -13.19 28.46 -21.63
CA GLN A 265 -14.49 29.10 -21.47
C GLN A 265 -15.57 28.04 -21.32
N LYS A 266 -16.67 28.42 -20.67
CA LYS A 266 -17.86 27.58 -20.51
C LYS A 266 -19.07 28.37 -21.00
N ASP A 267 -19.80 27.82 -21.94
CA ASP A 267 -21.12 28.33 -22.33
C ASP A 267 -22.18 27.58 -21.52
N ILE A 268 -22.68 28.27 -20.50
CA ILE A 268 -23.66 27.76 -19.54
C ILE A 268 -25.01 27.50 -20.23
N LYS A 269 -25.45 28.44 -21.09
CA LYS A 269 -26.76 28.39 -21.75
C LYS A 269 -26.86 27.19 -22.67
N ASN A 270 -25.79 26.91 -23.40
CA ASN A 270 -25.75 25.85 -24.38
C ASN A 270 -25.12 24.55 -23.85
N ASN A 271 -24.65 24.51 -22.60
CA ASN A 271 -23.91 23.38 -22.04
C ASN A 271 -22.71 22.95 -22.92
N VAL A 272 -21.83 23.90 -23.22
CA VAL A 272 -20.62 23.68 -24.04
C VAL A 272 -19.38 24.07 -23.25
N VAL A 273 -18.34 23.25 -23.34
CA VAL A 273 -17.03 23.54 -22.75
C VAL A 273 -16.03 23.79 -23.88
N PHE A 274 -15.49 25.00 -23.94
CA PHE A 274 -14.43 25.33 -24.89
C PHE A 274 -13.07 24.97 -24.29
N VAL A 275 -12.24 24.33 -25.09
CA VAL A 275 -10.87 23.96 -24.73
C VAL A 275 -9.86 24.45 -25.76
N SER A 276 -8.63 24.68 -25.33
CA SER A 276 -7.55 25.12 -26.21
C SER A 276 -6.23 24.41 -25.88
N ARG A 277 -5.41 24.19 -26.90
CA ARG A 277 -3.99 23.81 -26.78
C ARG A 277 -3.05 25.01 -26.68
N ASN A 278 -3.49 26.16 -27.17
CA ASN A 278 -2.74 27.41 -27.23
C ASN A 278 -3.10 28.29 -26.03
N TYR A 279 -3.17 27.68 -24.85
CA TYR A 279 -3.60 28.36 -23.63
C TYR A 279 -2.63 29.44 -23.14
N TYR A 280 -1.33 29.28 -23.42
CA TYR A 280 -0.27 30.21 -23.00
C TYR A 280 0.27 31.06 -24.17
N SER A 281 -0.49 31.23 -25.25
CA SER A 281 -0.02 32.03 -26.38
C SER A 281 0.00 33.52 -26.05
N VAL A 282 0.93 34.27 -26.65
CA VAL A 282 1.22 35.68 -26.29
C VAL A 282 0.04 36.61 -26.59
N ASP A 283 -0.73 36.30 -27.62
CA ASP A 283 -1.97 36.95 -28.03
C ASP A 283 -3.12 36.73 -27.03
N LYS A 284 -2.96 35.83 -26.04
CA LYS A 284 -3.99 35.44 -25.08
C LYS A 284 -3.64 35.79 -23.64
N ARG A 285 -2.71 36.73 -23.44
CA ARG A 285 -2.26 37.16 -22.11
C ARG A 285 -3.40 37.80 -21.32
N ARG A 286 -3.58 37.35 -20.08
CA ARG A 286 -4.51 37.89 -19.09
C ARG A 286 -3.72 38.63 -18.02
N ARG A 287 -3.73 39.94 -18.12
CA ARG A 287 -3.13 40.81 -17.11
C ARG A 287 -4.17 41.59 -16.33
N VAL A 288 -5.45 41.35 -16.57
CA VAL A 288 -6.54 42.10 -15.95
C VAL A 288 -7.64 41.14 -15.53
N PHE A 289 -8.17 41.33 -14.32
CA PHE A 289 -9.36 40.64 -13.86
C PHE A 289 -10.20 41.54 -12.95
N ARG A 290 -11.49 41.25 -12.86
CA ARG A 290 -12.45 42.01 -12.04
C ARG A 290 -12.76 41.26 -10.77
N VAL A 291 -12.84 41.99 -9.67
CA VAL A 291 -13.19 41.48 -8.35
C VAL A 291 -14.37 42.26 -7.78
N GLY A 292 -15.38 41.52 -7.34
CA GLY A 292 -16.57 42.05 -6.67
C GLY A 292 -16.63 41.57 -5.23
N SER A 293 -17.67 42.00 -4.51
CA SER A 293 -17.89 41.65 -3.10
C SER A 293 -16.64 41.90 -2.25
N LEU A 294 -16.01 43.07 -2.43
CA LEU A 294 -14.75 43.40 -1.76
C LEU A 294 -14.93 43.49 -0.24
N LYS A 295 -13.98 42.91 0.50
CA LYS A 295 -13.85 43.06 1.94
C LYS A 295 -12.45 43.51 2.29
N TRP A 296 -12.36 44.70 2.86
CA TRP A 296 -11.11 45.29 3.37
C TRP A 296 -11.02 45.09 4.87
N LEU A 297 -9.89 44.56 5.33
CA LEU A 297 -9.60 44.40 6.75
C LEU A 297 -9.15 45.74 7.35
N GLY A 298 -8.26 46.48 6.68
CA GLY A 298 -7.70 47.74 7.20
C GLY A 298 -8.36 49.03 6.68
N GLY A 299 -9.49 48.93 5.96
CA GLY A 299 -10.00 50.02 5.12
C GLY A 299 -9.36 50.04 3.73
N PHE A 300 -9.88 50.87 2.81
CA PHE A 300 -9.32 50.98 1.45
C PHE A 300 -7.92 51.62 1.50
N PRO A 301 -6.91 51.06 0.80
CA PRO A 301 -5.57 51.64 0.77
C PRO A 301 -5.63 53.04 0.14
N LYS A 302 -5.32 54.09 0.92
CA LYS A 302 -5.58 55.47 0.49
C LYS A 302 -4.56 56.04 -0.49
N ASP A 303 -3.29 55.63 -0.48
CA ASP A 303 -2.26 56.13 -1.42
C ASP A 303 -1.09 55.13 -1.55
N ASN A 304 -0.52 55.01 -2.75
CA ASN A 304 0.60 54.12 -3.17
C ASN A 304 0.34 52.60 -3.17
N MET A 305 -0.18 52.11 -4.30
CA MET A 305 -0.40 50.68 -4.58
C MET A 305 0.77 50.00 -5.33
N SER A 306 1.96 50.59 -5.35
CA SER A 306 3.09 50.14 -6.19
C SER A 306 3.73 48.79 -5.78
N GLU A 307 3.26 48.15 -4.71
CA GLU A 307 3.77 46.86 -4.22
C GLU A 307 2.64 45.93 -3.72
N LEU A 308 1.47 45.99 -4.35
CA LEU A 308 0.36 45.14 -3.97
C LEU A 308 0.57 43.69 -4.46
N GLN A 309 0.58 42.73 -3.55
CA GLN A 309 0.61 41.31 -3.89
C GLN A 309 -0.79 40.71 -3.83
N CYS A 310 -1.11 39.86 -4.80
CA CYS A 310 -2.37 39.15 -4.89
C CYS A 310 -2.12 37.63 -4.81
N LYS A 311 -2.78 36.94 -3.89
CA LYS A 311 -2.75 35.47 -3.81
C LYS A 311 -4.08 34.94 -4.32
N ALA A 312 -4.02 34.08 -5.33
CA ALA A 312 -5.17 33.36 -5.88
C ALA A 312 -4.87 31.86 -6.00
N VAL A 313 -5.90 31.03 -6.11
CA VAL A 313 -5.73 29.57 -6.21
C VAL A 313 -5.44 29.20 -7.66
N GLU A 314 -4.43 28.34 -7.88
CA GLU A 314 -4.12 27.80 -9.21
C GLU A 314 -5.04 26.60 -9.50
N ASN A 315 -5.83 26.69 -10.56
CA ASN A 315 -6.95 25.79 -10.88
C ASN A 315 -6.62 24.30 -11.10
N ALA A 316 -5.35 23.88 -11.07
CA ALA A 316 -4.97 22.49 -11.30
C ALA A 316 -5.29 21.54 -10.11
N LEU A 317 -5.55 22.05 -8.89
CA LEU A 317 -5.62 21.19 -7.69
C LEU A 317 -6.88 21.26 -6.84
N PHE A 318 -7.91 22.04 -7.21
CA PHE A 318 -9.14 22.02 -6.41
C PHE A 318 -9.87 20.67 -6.47
N ILE A 319 -9.58 19.82 -7.47
CA ILE A 319 -10.31 18.56 -7.68
C ILE A 319 -9.44 17.29 -7.58
N ILE A 320 -8.12 17.25 -7.87
CA ILE A 320 -7.39 15.95 -7.90
C ILE A 320 -5.90 16.04 -7.48
N SER A 321 -5.63 15.52 -6.27
CA SER A 321 -4.42 14.83 -5.77
C SER A 321 -3.02 15.49 -5.69
N ARG A 322 -2.41 15.29 -4.50
CA ARG A 322 -1.01 15.06 -4.11
C ARG A 322 0.08 15.25 -5.18
N ALA A 323 1.00 16.17 -4.91
CA ALA A 323 2.31 16.22 -5.56
C ALA A 323 3.45 16.62 -4.58
N TRP A 324 4.66 16.31 -5.02
CA TRP A 324 5.97 16.35 -4.35
C TRP A 324 6.62 17.75 -4.19
N LEU A 325 7.41 17.91 -3.11
CA LEU A 325 8.16 19.08 -2.66
C LEU A 325 9.29 19.55 -3.61
N HIS A 326 9.44 20.87 -3.76
CA HIS A 326 10.66 21.65 -3.50
C HIS A 326 10.43 23.11 -3.91
N THR A 327 10.54 24.06 -2.96
CA THR A 327 11.03 25.42 -3.23
C THR A 327 11.36 26.17 -1.93
N SER A 328 12.52 26.82 -1.92
CA SER A 328 13.01 27.77 -0.94
C SER A 328 12.29 29.12 -1.04
N MET A 329 12.39 29.88 0.05
CA MET A 329 11.62 31.06 0.47
C MET A 329 11.78 32.31 -0.40
N PHE A 330 10.77 33.18 -0.26
CA PHE A 330 10.74 34.60 -0.62
C PHE A 330 12.01 35.35 -0.20
N PRO A 331 12.47 36.35 -0.98
CA PRO A 331 13.64 37.15 -0.63
C PRO A 331 13.41 37.92 0.68
N THR A 332 14.42 37.96 1.53
CA THR A 332 14.47 38.85 2.69
C THR A 332 14.98 40.22 2.28
N SER A 333 14.70 41.25 3.09
CA SER A 333 15.13 42.64 2.89
C SER A 333 16.65 42.85 2.73
N SER A 334 17.47 41.82 2.93
CA SER A 334 18.90 41.78 2.66
C SER A 334 19.27 41.70 1.17
N ASP A 335 18.38 41.21 0.31
CA ASP A 335 18.69 40.93 -1.10
C ASP A 335 18.60 42.16 -2.01
N ILE A 336 18.13 43.30 -1.48
CA ILE A 336 17.98 44.58 -2.20
C ILE A 336 19.32 45.34 -2.28
N ALA A 337 20.33 44.96 -1.50
CA ALA A 337 21.60 45.70 -1.41
C ALA A 337 22.66 45.32 -2.46
N ILE A 338 22.43 44.30 -3.28
CA ILE A 338 23.41 43.81 -4.27
C ILE A 338 22.75 43.91 -5.65
N GLY A 339 23.05 44.97 -6.40
CA GLY A 339 22.43 45.33 -7.69
C GLY A 339 22.53 44.28 -8.81
N ARG A 340 21.85 43.14 -8.65
CA ARG A 340 21.54 42.17 -9.70
C ARG A 340 20.07 42.32 -10.06
N SER A 341 19.79 42.52 -11.34
CA SER A 341 18.43 42.56 -11.88
C SER A 341 17.64 41.30 -11.49
N PRO A 342 16.41 41.39 -10.97
CA PRO A 342 15.62 40.22 -10.62
C PRO A 342 15.12 39.55 -11.91
N MET A 343 15.69 38.40 -12.25
CA MET A 343 14.99 37.46 -13.13
C MET A 343 13.81 36.87 -12.36
N HIS A 344 12.60 37.30 -12.76
CA HIS A 344 11.32 36.59 -12.81
C HIS A 344 11.10 35.46 -11.77
N CYS A 345 10.24 35.71 -10.78
CA CYS A 345 9.93 34.74 -9.74
C CYS A 345 8.41 34.60 -9.52
N MET A 346 7.76 33.72 -10.28
CA MET A 346 6.46 33.16 -9.93
C MET A 346 6.64 32.16 -8.77
N VAL A 347 6.18 32.53 -7.56
CA VAL A 347 6.28 31.64 -6.38
C VAL A 347 4.98 30.87 -6.20
N THR A 348 5.02 29.54 -6.40
CA THR A 348 3.92 28.62 -6.05
C THR A 348 4.05 28.14 -4.61
N MET A 349 3.03 28.39 -3.79
CA MET A 349 2.93 27.91 -2.41
C MET A 349 1.95 26.73 -2.31
N ARG A 350 2.28 25.72 -1.49
CA ARG A 350 1.40 24.56 -1.24
C ARG A 350 0.96 24.50 0.21
N THR A 351 -0.35 24.43 0.47
CA THR A 351 -0.87 24.24 1.83
C THR A 351 -1.26 22.80 2.15
N SER A 352 -1.50 22.51 3.43
CA SER A 352 -1.93 21.19 3.93
C SER A 352 -3.14 20.60 3.22
N LYS A 353 -3.98 21.43 2.59
CA LYS A 353 -5.18 21.01 1.86
C LYS A 353 -4.92 20.59 0.39
N ASN A 354 -3.66 20.42 -0.02
CA ASN A 354 -3.25 20.25 -1.43
C ASN A 354 -3.60 21.44 -2.34
N CYS A 355 -3.99 22.60 -1.81
CA CYS A 355 -4.20 23.79 -2.64
C CYS A 355 -2.85 24.37 -3.05
N ILE A 356 -2.65 24.57 -4.36
CA ILE A 356 -1.53 25.35 -4.89
C ILE A 356 -2.03 26.79 -5.04
N PHE A 357 -1.35 27.72 -4.38
CA PHE A 357 -1.58 29.15 -4.54
C PHE A 357 -0.52 29.74 -5.45
N LYS A 358 -0.97 30.60 -6.35
CA LYS A 358 -0.10 31.45 -7.14
C LYS A 358 -0.10 32.84 -6.50
N VAL A 359 1.09 33.34 -6.19
CA VAL A 359 1.28 34.74 -5.78
C VAL A 359 1.59 35.54 -7.03
N LEU A 360 0.76 36.54 -7.27
CA LEU A 360 0.78 37.44 -8.41
C LEU A 360 1.09 38.85 -7.91
N THR A 361 1.92 39.58 -8.65
CA THR A 361 2.20 40.98 -8.33
C THR A 361 1.22 41.85 -9.11
N ALA A 362 0.40 42.63 -8.41
CA ALA A 362 -0.50 43.60 -9.01
C ALA A 362 0.25 44.92 -9.23
N GLU A 363 0.22 45.44 -10.45
CA GLU A 363 0.75 46.77 -10.80
C GLU A 363 -0.17 47.87 -10.28
N SER A 364 -1.49 47.66 -10.36
CA SER A 364 -2.48 48.61 -9.89
C SER A 364 -3.81 47.91 -9.56
N LEU A 365 -4.59 48.54 -8.69
CA LEU A 365 -5.96 48.18 -8.38
C LEU A 365 -6.81 49.45 -8.45
N THR A 366 -7.81 49.46 -9.34
CA THR A 366 -8.67 50.63 -9.58
C THR A 366 -10.12 50.30 -9.25
N MET A 367 -10.79 51.22 -8.55
CA MET A 367 -12.21 51.08 -8.22
C MET A 367 -13.06 51.60 -9.37
N VAL A 368 -14.08 50.84 -9.76
CA VAL A 368 -15.01 51.20 -10.85
C VAL A 368 -16.44 51.13 -10.30
N SER A 369 -17.21 52.21 -10.46
CA SER A 369 -18.64 52.23 -10.17
C SER A 369 -19.38 51.40 -11.22
N GLY A 370 -19.98 50.28 -10.83
CA GLY A 370 -20.66 49.39 -11.76
C GLY A 370 -21.99 49.95 -12.27
N GLU A 371 -22.24 49.84 -13.58
CA GLU A 371 -23.50 50.27 -14.21
C GLU A 371 -24.70 49.33 -13.94
N ASN A 372 -24.52 48.16 -13.30
CA ASN A 372 -25.62 47.19 -13.10
C ASN A 372 -25.51 46.26 -11.87
N CYS A 373 -24.69 46.56 -10.85
CA CYS A 373 -24.55 45.70 -9.66
C CYS A 373 -24.44 46.52 -8.37
N ASN A 374 -25.20 46.15 -7.34
CA ASN A 374 -25.14 46.71 -5.98
C ASN A 374 -23.79 46.39 -5.28
N GLY A 375 -22.72 47.10 -5.63
CA GLY A 375 -21.45 47.05 -4.90
C GLY A 375 -20.24 47.57 -5.67
N ASP A 376 -19.23 47.99 -4.92
CA ASP A 376 -17.95 48.45 -5.45
C ASP A 376 -17.20 47.29 -6.15
N VAL A 377 -16.82 47.49 -7.42
CA VAL A 377 -16.00 46.54 -8.21
C VAL A 377 -14.59 47.10 -8.31
N ALA A 378 -13.58 46.24 -8.14
CA ALA A 378 -12.19 46.58 -8.41
C ALA A 378 -11.69 45.88 -9.68
N VAL A 379 -10.86 46.57 -10.43
CA VAL A 379 -10.10 46.04 -11.57
C VAL A 379 -8.66 45.91 -11.11
N VAL A 380 -8.10 44.71 -11.23
CA VAL A 380 -6.72 44.41 -10.81
C VAL A 380 -5.87 44.21 -12.06
N HIS A 381 -4.83 45.02 -12.19
CA HIS A 381 -3.83 44.90 -13.24
C HIS A 381 -2.62 44.14 -12.69
N LEU A 382 -2.22 43.09 -13.38
CA LEU A 382 -1.11 42.21 -13.04
C LEU A 382 0.14 42.58 -13.83
N SER A 383 1.28 42.56 -13.14
CA SER A 383 2.60 42.77 -13.76
C SER A 383 3.04 41.63 -14.66
N GLU A 384 2.42 40.47 -14.54
CA GLU A 384 2.71 39.27 -15.31
C GLU A 384 1.41 38.64 -15.81
N ASP A 385 1.53 37.86 -16.88
CA ASP A 385 0.39 37.12 -17.43
C ASP A 385 -0.10 36.03 -16.46
N ASP A 386 -1.40 36.00 -16.19
CA ASP A 386 -2.05 34.96 -15.41
C ASP A 386 -3.12 34.19 -16.18
N GLN A 387 -2.75 33.00 -16.63
CA GLN A 387 -3.65 32.07 -17.27
C GLN A 387 -4.39 31.16 -16.26
N GLY A 388 -4.66 31.57 -15.03
CA GLY A 388 -5.02 30.64 -13.93
C GLY A 388 -6.20 31.04 -13.07
N LEU A 389 -6.71 32.27 -13.18
CA LEU A 389 -7.85 32.75 -12.39
C LEU A 389 -9.17 32.16 -12.88
N ALA A 390 -9.99 31.64 -11.96
CA ALA A 390 -11.37 31.23 -12.24
C ALA A 390 -12.37 32.14 -11.52
N ALA A 391 -13.45 32.48 -12.23
CA ALA A 391 -14.62 33.14 -11.66
C ALA A 391 -15.21 32.36 -10.48
N GLY A 392 -15.61 33.10 -9.44
CA GLY A 392 -16.11 32.57 -8.16
C GLY A 392 -15.03 32.30 -7.11
N GLN A 393 -13.75 32.23 -7.49
CA GLN A 393 -12.65 32.12 -6.51
C GLN A 393 -12.36 33.46 -5.84
N PHE A 394 -11.57 33.43 -4.76
CA PHE A 394 -11.15 34.64 -4.07
C PHE A 394 -9.77 35.10 -4.54
N ALA A 395 -9.59 36.40 -4.67
CA ALA A 395 -8.30 37.07 -4.75
C ALA A 395 -8.03 37.74 -3.40
N ALA A 396 -6.98 37.31 -2.70
CA ALA A 396 -6.56 37.89 -1.43
C ALA A 396 -5.41 38.88 -1.67
N PHE A 397 -5.52 40.08 -1.09
CA PHE A 397 -4.60 41.18 -1.29
C PHE A 397 -3.67 41.35 -0.10
N TYR A 398 -2.39 41.58 -0.37
CA TYR A 398 -1.33 41.68 0.61
C TYR A 398 -0.43 42.88 0.36
N GLN A 399 0.05 43.46 1.46
CA GLN A 399 1.12 44.44 1.48
C GLN A 399 2.22 43.92 2.41
N GLY A 400 3.34 43.51 1.85
CA GLY A 400 4.36 42.77 2.58
C GLY A 400 3.81 41.48 3.19
N LYS A 401 3.85 41.35 4.52
CA LYS A 401 3.31 40.19 5.26
C LYS A 401 1.84 40.33 5.66
N THR A 402 1.24 41.49 5.43
CA THR A 402 -0.09 41.83 5.91
C THR A 402 -1.14 41.58 4.85
N CYS A 403 -2.16 40.80 5.20
CA CYS A 403 -3.36 40.64 4.39
C CYS A 403 -4.26 41.86 4.59
N ILE A 404 -4.49 42.64 3.54
CA ILE A 404 -5.30 43.86 3.59
C ILE A 404 -6.77 43.62 3.26
N GLY A 405 -7.10 42.49 2.61
CA GLY A 405 -8.47 42.14 2.27
C GLY A 405 -8.59 41.10 1.16
N SER A 406 -9.80 40.91 0.65
CA SER A 406 -10.05 40.05 -0.51
C SER A 406 -11.33 40.41 -1.26
N GLY A 407 -11.45 39.92 -2.49
CA GLY A 407 -12.68 39.98 -3.29
C GLY A 407 -12.94 38.66 -4.02
N VAL A 408 -14.16 38.50 -4.52
CA VAL A 408 -14.56 37.37 -5.37
C VAL A 408 -14.25 37.74 -6.82
N ILE A 409 -13.47 36.91 -7.49
CA ILE A 409 -13.14 37.06 -8.91
C ILE A 409 -14.43 36.89 -9.71
N LEU A 410 -14.84 37.94 -10.42
CA LEU A 410 -16.03 37.92 -11.27
C LEU A 410 -15.68 37.31 -12.63
N GLU A 411 -14.65 37.87 -13.27
CA GLU A 411 -14.17 37.49 -14.60
C GLU A 411 -12.65 37.62 -14.65
N SER A 412 -12.00 36.66 -15.32
CA SER A 412 -10.53 36.56 -15.42
C SER A 412 -9.96 37.15 -16.70
N TRP A 413 -10.80 37.83 -17.48
CA TRP A 413 -10.50 38.44 -18.76
C TRP A 413 -10.98 39.90 -18.74
N ASP A 414 -10.52 40.69 -19.70
CA ASP A 414 -11.16 41.95 -20.06
C ASP A 414 -12.57 41.69 -20.64
N GLU A 415 -13.28 42.74 -21.06
CA GLU A 415 -14.65 42.62 -21.59
C GLU A 415 -14.76 41.69 -22.82
N GLU A 416 -13.64 41.35 -23.47
CA GLU A 416 -13.60 40.54 -24.69
C GLU A 416 -13.49 39.01 -24.44
N GLY A 417 -13.04 38.57 -23.26
CA GLY A 417 -12.97 37.14 -22.92
C GLY A 417 -11.85 36.36 -23.65
N PHE A 418 -11.82 35.02 -23.47
CA PHE A 418 -10.91 34.18 -24.27
C PHE A 418 -11.40 34.19 -25.73
N PRO A 419 -10.54 34.43 -26.72
CA PRO A 419 -10.96 34.46 -28.12
C PRO A 419 -11.44 33.08 -28.58
N VAL A 420 -12.74 32.94 -28.83
CA VAL A 420 -13.38 31.76 -29.40
C VAL A 420 -13.83 32.10 -30.82
N CYS A 421 -13.53 31.26 -31.80
CA CYS A 421 -13.87 31.54 -33.19
C CYS A 421 -15.38 31.48 -33.43
N GLU A 422 -15.88 32.28 -34.38
CA GLU A 422 -17.33 32.38 -34.67
C GLU A 422 -17.94 31.02 -34.99
N LYS A 423 -17.21 30.16 -35.73
CA LYS A 423 -17.64 28.79 -36.04
C LYS A 423 -17.90 27.96 -34.77
N ALA A 424 -17.06 28.08 -33.74
CA ALA A 424 -17.26 27.37 -32.48
C ALA A 424 -18.49 27.90 -31.72
N LEU A 425 -18.75 29.21 -31.79
CA LEU A 425 -19.94 29.85 -31.20
C LEU A 425 -21.22 29.46 -31.94
N GLU A 426 -21.20 29.41 -33.27
CA GLU A 426 -22.31 28.94 -34.09
C GLU A 426 -22.68 27.49 -33.76
N ILE A 427 -21.68 26.60 -33.66
CA ILE A 427 -21.86 25.21 -33.25
C ILE A 427 -22.43 25.12 -31.82
N ALA A 428 -21.95 25.96 -30.90
CA ALA A 428 -22.47 25.98 -29.54
C ALA A 428 -23.97 26.32 -29.49
N ARG A 429 -24.42 27.25 -30.35
CA ARG A 429 -25.83 27.70 -30.48
C ARG A 429 -26.73 26.74 -31.24
N MET A 430 -26.22 25.69 -31.87
CA MET A 430 -27.05 24.70 -32.56
C MET A 430 -27.98 23.97 -31.57
N GLU A 431 -29.28 23.95 -31.88
CA GLU A 431 -30.30 23.25 -31.05
C GLU A 431 -30.11 21.73 -31.06
N ASP A 432 -29.80 21.16 -32.23
CA ASP A 432 -29.62 19.72 -32.41
C ASP A 432 -28.14 19.35 -32.63
N LYS A 433 -27.48 19.03 -31.51
CA LYS A 433 -26.05 18.68 -31.46
C LYS A 433 -25.77 17.23 -31.86
N SER A 434 -26.81 16.41 -32.08
CA SER A 434 -26.64 15.03 -32.56
C SER A 434 -26.06 14.97 -33.98
N LYS A 435 -26.19 16.07 -34.73
CA LYS A 435 -25.71 16.22 -36.11
C LYS A 435 -24.20 16.48 -36.23
N LEU A 436 -23.48 16.69 -35.13
CA LEU A 436 -22.04 16.96 -35.13
C LEU A 436 -21.19 15.76 -35.59
N GLY A 437 -21.81 14.59 -35.77
CA GLY A 437 -21.14 13.39 -36.27
C GLY A 437 -20.13 12.83 -35.25
N ASN A 438 -19.09 12.17 -35.74
CA ASN A 438 -18.06 11.60 -34.86
C ASN A 438 -17.09 12.70 -34.40
N PRO A 439 -16.61 12.65 -33.14
CA PRO A 439 -15.57 13.54 -32.67
C PRO A 439 -14.38 13.54 -33.64
N VAL A 440 -13.85 14.73 -33.93
CA VAL A 440 -12.67 14.90 -34.77
C VAL A 440 -11.58 14.04 -34.15
N LYS A 441 -11.19 12.98 -34.87
CA LYS A 441 -9.99 12.23 -34.53
C LYS A 441 -8.84 13.19 -34.74
N ILE A 442 -8.37 13.79 -33.66
CA ILE A 442 -7.12 14.55 -33.66
C ILE A 442 -6.04 13.55 -34.05
N LYS A 443 -5.74 13.50 -35.36
CA LYS A 443 -4.52 12.89 -35.85
C LYS A 443 -3.43 13.72 -35.21
N VAL A 444 -2.79 13.16 -34.21
CA VAL A 444 -1.46 13.63 -33.83
C VAL A 444 -0.65 13.45 -35.11
N LYS A 445 -0.53 14.50 -35.92
CA LYS A 445 0.50 14.55 -36.94
C LYS A 445 1.77 14.21 -36.14
N PRO A 446 2.53 13.17 -36.52
CA PRO A 446 3.89 13.12 -36.06
C PRO A 446 4.44 14.49 -36.44
N GLU A 447 4.81 15.30 -35.44
CA GLU A 447 5.59 16.49 -35.71
C GLU A 447 6.69 16.01 -36.63
N GLU A 448 6.77 16.63 -37.82
CA GLU A 448 7.91 16.44 -38.69
C GLU A 448 9.13 16.54 -37.79
N PRO A 449 10.01 15.52 -37.77
CA PRO A 449 11.22 15.63 -37.01
C PRO A 449 11.88 16.91 -37.51
N LYS A 450 11.98 17.91 -36.63
CA LYS A 450 13.01 18.92 -36.81
C LYS A 450 14.26 18.09 -37.06
N VAL A 451 14.86 18.32 -38.22
CA VAL A 451 16.12 17.72 -38.63
C VAL A 451 17.15 18.24 -37.63
N ASP A 452 17.19 17.63 -36.45
CA ASP A 452 18.43 17.38 -35.78
C ASP A 452 19.15 16.46 -36.75
N THR A 453 20.19 17.01 -37.37
CA THR A 453 21.16 16.26 -38.16
C THR A 453 21.51 15.01 -37.38
N TYR A 454 20.93 13.89 -37.78
CA TYR A 454 21.46 12.59 -37.44
C TYR A 454 22.84 12.55 -38.09
N GLU A 455 23.85 12.89 -37.30
CA GLU A 455 25.13 12.23 -37.46
C GLU A 455 24.82 10.74 -37.60
N LYS A 456 25.28 10.15 -38.70
CA LYS A 456 25.36 8.71 -38.88
C LYS A 456 26.29 8.16 -37.78
N GLY A 457 25.76 8.03 -36.57
CA GLY A 457 26.35 7.30 -35.46
C GLY A 457 25.62 5.99 -35.33
N SER A 458 26.12 4.97 -36.04
CA SER A 458 25.85 3.53 -35.89
C SER A 458 24.66 3.14 -34.99
N ASP A 459 23.52 2.81 -35.61
CA ASP A 459 22.67 1.75 -35.08
C ASP A 459 23.50 0.45 -35.12
N ALA A 460 24.26 0.21 -34.07
CA ALA A 460 24.74 -1.12 -33.79
C ALA A 460 23.52 -1.91 -33.31
N ASP A 461 23.15 -2.95 -34.05
CA ASP A 461 22.25 -3.99 -33.58
C ASP A 461 22.75 -4.49 -32.22
N PHE A 462 22.14 -3.99 -31.15
CA PHE A 462 22.39 -4.48 -29.81
C PHE A 462 21.71 -5.84 -29.70
N ILE A 463 22.49 -6.90 -29.86
CA ILE A 463 22.09 -8.26 -29.52
C ILE A 463 21.70 -8.25 -28.04
N ILE A 464 20.40 -8.37 -27.76
CA ILE A 464 19.89 -8.54 -26.41
C ILE A 464 20.12 -10.02 -26.07
N ASP A 465 21.01 -10.28 -25.12
CA ASP A 465 21.17 -11.63 -24.56
C ASP A 465 19.95 -11.94 -23.66
N GLU A 466 18.99 -12.68 -24.24
CA GLU A 466 17.75 -13.05 -23.54
C GLU A 466 18.04 -13.91 -22.30
N GLU A 467 19.09 -14.75 -22.32
CA GLU A 467 19.45 -15.62 -21.20
C GLU A 467 19.97 -14.81 -19.99
N GLU A 468 20.79 -13.78 -20.24
CA GLU A 468 21.29 -12.88 -19.20
C GLU A 468 20.14 -12.10 -18.54
N LEU A 469 19.21 -11.57 -19.34
CA LEU A 469 18.04 -10.85 -18.83
C LEU A 469 17.08 -11.75 -18.05
N GLU A 470 16.90 -13.01 -18.47
CA GLU A 470 16.11 -13.97 -17.70
C GLU A 470 16.76 -14.33 -16.36
N ALA A 471 18.09 -14.48 -16.33
CA ALA A 471 18.82 -14.66 -15.08
C ALA A 471 18.69 -13.45 -14.14
N GLU A 472 18.79 -12.22 -14.68
CA GLU A 472 18.56 -10.99 -13.90
C GLU A 472 17.11 -10.93 -13.38
N ALA A 473 16.13 -11.27 -14.22
CA ALA A 473 14.72 -11.27 -13.83
C ALA A 473 14.45 -12.24 -12.68
N ARG A 474 15.03 -13.45 -12.71
CA ARG A 474 14.96 -14.42 -11.60
C ARG A 474 15.60 -13.87 -10.32
N ALA A 475 16.73 -13.17 -10.42
CA ALA A 475 17.39 -12.55 -9.27
C ALA A 475 16.54 -11.43 -8.64
N VAL A 476 15.92 -10.58 -9.46
CA VAL A 476 15.02 -9.50 -9.01
C VAL A 476 13.80 -10.05 -8.27
N VAL A 477 13.21 -11.15 -8.74
CA VAL A 477 12.10 -11.81 -8.05
C VAL A 477 12.54 -12.37 -6.69
N ARG A 478 13.74 -12.97 -6.60
CA ARG A 478 14.31 -13.46 -5.33
C ARG A 478 14.52 -12.32 -4.33
N GLU A 479 15.04 -11.18 -4.80
CA GLU A 479 15.23 -9.97 -3.97
C GLU A 479 13.88 -9.45 -3.44
N PHE A 480 12.89 -9.29 -4.33
CA PHE A 480 11.55 -8.84 -3.97
C PHE A 480 10.88 -9.76 -2.95
N SER A 481 10.95 -11.08 -3.18
CA SER A 481 10.37 -12.09 -2.27
C SER A 481 11.01 -12.05 -0.88
N THR A 482 12.31 -11.80 -0.81
CA THR A 482 13.04 -11.62 0.45
C THR A 482 12.61 -10.35 1.19
N SER A 483 12.44 -9.23 0.48
CA SER A 483 11.97 -7.97 1.06
C SER A 483 10.56 -8.09 1.63
N LEU A 484 9.64 -8.65 0.85
CA LEU A 484 8.25 -8.86 1.25
C LEU A 484 8.15 -9.77 2.48
N SER A 485 8.93 -10.86 2.52
CA SER A 485 8.97 -11.75 3.68
C SER A 485 9.45 -11.06 4.97
N ARG A 486 10.28 -10.01 4.87
CA ARG A 486 10.69 -9.20 6.03
C ARG A 486 9.58 -8.28 6.50
N GLU A 487 8.93 -7.56 5.58
CA GLU A 487 7.79 -6.68 5.88
C GLU A 487 6.65 -7.43 6.58
N LEU A 488 6.30 -8.61 6.04
CA LEU A 488 5.25 -9.46 6.59
C LEU A 488 5.56 -10.02 7.99
N LYS A 489 6.84 -10.10 8.39
CA LYS A 489 7.29 -10.52 9.74
C LYS A 489 7.30 -9.33 10.72
N ILE A 490 7.71 -8.14 10.26
CA ILE A 490 7.78 -6.92 11.10
C ILE A 490 6.40 -6.54 11.64
N GLU A 491 5.35 -6.68 10.82
CA GLU A 491 3.96 -6.41 11.25
C GLU A 491 3.44 -7.42 12.29
N GLU A 492 3.90 -8.67 12.24
CA GLU A 492 3.51 -9.71 13.21
C GLU A 492 4.24 -9.56 14.56
N ASP A 493 5.52 -9.18 14.54
CA ASP A 493 6.26 -8.91 15.78
C ASP A 493 5.79 -7.61 16.46
N GLY A 494 5.25 -6.66 15.68
CA GLY A 494 4.68 -5.40 16.18
C GLY A 494 3.42 -5.59 17.04
N THR A 495 2.68 -6.69 16.86
CA THR A 495 1.49 -7.01 17.65
C THR A 495 1.81 -7.76 18.95
N ASN A 496 3.07 -8.11 19.21
CA ASN A 496 3.46 -8.97 20.34
C ASN A 496 4.46 -8.33 21.33
N ARG A 497 4.71 -7.01 21.28
CA ARG A 497 5.66 -6.35 22.19
C ARG A 497 5.04 -5.90 23.50
N GLY A 498 4.95 -6.84 24.44
CA GLY A 498 4.96 -6.56 25.88
C GLY A 498 6.32 -6.93 26.48
N LYS A 499 7.07 -5.91 26.94
CA LYS A 499 8.23 -5.96 27.87
C LYS A 499 9.41 -6.87 27.49
N GLU A 500 10.52 -6.26 27.06
CA GLU A 500 11.84 -6.38 27.73
C GLU A 500 12.86 -5.43 27.11
N ALA A 501 13.76 -4.90 27.95
CA ALA A 501 14.66 -3.79 27.68
C ALA A 501 16.13 -4.23 27.56
N GLY A 502 16.93 -3.49 26.78
CA GLY A 502 18.34 -3.22 27.10
C GLY A 502 19.43 -3.75 26.15
N GLY A 503 19.97 -2.85 25.32
CA GLY A 503 21.42 -2.54 25.28
C GLY A 503 22.42 -3.31 24.37
N LYS A 504 22.89 -2.60 23.30
CA LYS A 504 24.26 -2.51 22.69
C LYS A 504 24.96 -3.81 22.20
N GLN A 505 25.78 -3.89 21.15
CA GLN A 505 26.46 -2.96 20.22
C GLN A 505 26.88 -3.74 18.94
N GLN A 506 27.19 -3.02 17.86
CA GLN A 506 27.45 -3.49 16.49
C GLN A 506 28.60 -4.50 16.32
N ARG A 507 28.36 -5.55 15.54
CA ARG A 507 29.35 -6.23 14.68
C ARG A 507 28.79 -6.31 13.27
N GLN A 508 29.54 -5.82 12.28
CA GLN A 508 29.23 -5.99 10.86
C GLN A 508 29.11 -7.48 10.55
N LYS A 509 27.89 -7.95 10.24
CA LYS A 509 27.62 -9.29 9.71
C LYS A 509 26.98 -9.13 8.35
N THR A 510 27.57 -9.80 7.37
CA THR A 510 26.97 -10.11 6.08
C THR A 510 25.52 -10.54 6.28
N VAL A 511 24.59 -9.83 5.64
CA VAL A 511 23.15 -10.03 5.82
C VAL A 511 22.76 -11.35 5.15
N PRO A 512 22.33 -12.39 5.89
CA PRO A 512 21.94 -13.65 5.26
C PRO A 512 20.63 -13.44 4.47
N LYS A 513 20.54 -14.10 3.31
CA LYS A 513 19.26 -14.41 2.66
C LYS A 513 18.42 -15.14 3.72
N ASN A 514 17.14 -14.79 3.84
CA ASN A 514 16.32 -15.29 4.95
C ASN A 514 15.20 -16.17 4.39
N ILE A 515 15.59 -17.35 3.91
CA ILE A 515 14.67 -18.39 3.42
C ILE A 515 13.96 -18.99 4.65
N PRO A 516 12.63 -19.16 4.68
CA PRO A 516 11.92 -19.82 5.78
C PRO A 516 12.46 -21.24 6.07
N ASP A 517 12.56 -21.64 7.35
CA ASP A 517 13.21 -22.91 7.78
C ASP A 517 12.71 -24.16 7.05
N HIS A 518 11.42 -24.19 6.72
CA HIS A 518 10.78 -25.33 6.07
C HIS A 518 11.05 -25.42 4.55
N LEU A 519 11.58 -24.36 3.94
CA LEU A 519 11.95 -24.30 2.53
C LEU A 519 13.45 -24.51 2.30
N LEU A 520 14.23 -24.58 3.37
CA LEU A 520 15.65 -24.85 3.29
C LEU A 520 15.89 -26.36 3.08
N PRO A 521 16.85 -26.74 2.22
CA PRO A 521 17.27 -28.13 2.14
C PRO A 521 17.75 -28.62 3.51
N LYS A 522 17.42 -29.86 3.85
CA LYS A 522 17.69 -30.44 5.17
C LYS A 522 18.89 -31.38 5.11
N VAL A 523 19.79 -31.27 6.08
CA VAL A 523 20.98 -32.10 6.24
C VAL A 523 20.90 -32.77 7.61
N ALA A 524 20.82 -34.11 7.63
CA ALA A 524 20.71 -34.87 8.88
C ALA A 524 22.09 -35.36 9.34
N ILE A 525 22.42 -35.15 10.63
CA ILE A 525 23.60 -35.72 11.28
C ILE A 525 23.17 -37.00 11.99
N PHE A 526 23.76 -38.12 11.60
CA PHE A 526 23.39 -39.46 12.04
C PHE A 526 24.60 -40.23 12.58
N GLY A 527 24.40 -41.13 13.54
CA GLY A 527 25.47 -41.98 14.09
C GLY A 527 25.25 -42.40 15.54
N ARG A 528 26.07 -43.35 16.02
CA ARG A 528 25.96 -43.90 17.39
C ARG A 528 26.11 -42.82 18.48
N PRO A 529 25.62 -43.07 19.71
CA PRO A 529 25.89 -42.19 20.86
C PRO A 529 27.40 -41.93 21.03
N ASN A 530 27.74 -40.74 21.54
CA ASN A 530 29.10 -40.34 21.93
C ASN A 530 30.18 -40.23 20.81
N VAL A 531 29.81 -40.37 19.54
CA VAL A 531 30.69 -40.08 18.38
C VAL A 531 30.91 -38.58 18.13
N GLY A 532 30.26 -37.71 18.92
CA GLY A 532 30.41 -36.25 18.84
C GLY A 532 29.44 -35.52 17.88
N LYS A 533 28.24 -36.08 17.63
CA LYS A 533 27.20 -35.48 16.78
C LYS A 533 26.80 -34.07 17.22
N SER A 534 26.52 -33.85 18.50
CA SER A 534 26.07 -32.54 19.00
C SER A 534 27.21 -31.50 19.01
N ALA A 535 28.46 -31.95 19.18
CA ALA A 535 29.62 -31.09 18.98
C ALA A 535 29.76 -30.64 17.52
N LEU A 536 29.54 -31.56 16.57
CA LEU A 536 29.53 -31.23 15.14
C LEU A 536 28.36 -30.31 14.78
N PHE A 537 27.16 -30.59 15.29
CA PHE A 537 25.97 -29.75 15.10
C PHE A 537 26.21 -28.30 15.55
N ASN A 538 26.71 -28.09 16.76
CA ASN A 538 27.04 -26.76 17.28
C ASN A 538 28.08 -26.03 16.42
N ARG A 539 29.05 -26.78 15.87
CA ARG A 539 30.07 -26.23 14.99
C ARG A 539 29.49 -25.75 13.66
N LEU A 540 28.61 -26.54 13.06
CA LEU A 540 27.98 -26.20 11.77
C LEU A 540 26.99 -25.02 11.90
N VAL A 541 26.24 -24.95 13.00
CA VAL A 541 25.16 -23.96 13.19
C VAL A 541 25.67 -22.60 13.74
N GLY A 542 26.92 -22.54 14.20
CA GLY A 542 27.55 -21.30 14.65
C GLY A 542 27.01 -20.76 15.98
N GLY A 543 27.40 -21.40 17.09
CA GLY A 543 27.13 -20.96 18.47
C GLY A 543 26.69 -22.11 19.38
N ASN A 544 26.86 -21.95 20.70
CA ASN A 544 26.53 -22.96 21.71
C ASN A 544 25.01 -23.04 21.95
N LYS A 545 24.27 -23.77 21.10
CA LYS A 545 22.82 -24.01 21.27
C LYS A 545 22.47 -25.42 21.78
N ALA A 546 23.35 -26.40 21.64
CA ALA A 546 23.24 -27.70 22.31
C ALA A 546 24.19 -27.76 23.52
N ILE A 547 23.70 -28.17 24.69
CA ILE A 547 24.53 -28.38 25.88
C ILE A 547 25.38 -29.64 25.63
N VAL A 548 26.71 -29.51 25.67
CA VAL A 548 27.63 -30.64 25.61
C VAL A 548 27.97 -31.04 27.04
N VAL A 549 27.55 -32.22 27.46
CA VAL A 549 27.96 -32.86 28.73
C VAL A 549 28.44 -34.26 28.40
N ASP A 550 29.58 -34.66 28.95
CA ASP A 550 30.23 -35.96 28.69
C ASP A 550 29.53 -37.16 29.38
N GLU A 551 28.29 -37.00 29.84
CA GLU A 551 27.50 -38.07 30.48
C GLU A 551 26.53 -38.75 29.49
N PRO A 552 26.63 -40.07 29.27
CA PRO A 552 25.74 -40.79 28.37
C PRO A 552 24.31 -40.83 28.94
N GLY A 553 23.36 -40.20 28.24
CA GLY A 553 21.93 -40.30 28.59
C GLY A 553 21.06 -39.07 28.32
N VAL A 554 21.62 -37.94 27.86
CA VAL A 554 20.86 -36.68 27.74
C VAL A 554 20.91 -36.10 26.33
N THR A 555 19.95 -36.51 25.48
CA THR A 555 19.39 -35.72 24.35
C THR A 555 18.06 -36.39 23.96
N ARG A 556 16.93 -35.86 24.46
CA ARG A 556 15.59 -36.43 24.23
C ARG A 556 14.81 -35.79 23.08
N ASP A 557 15.31 -34.72 22.45
CA ASP A 557 14.63 -33.99 21.37
C ASP A 557 15.55 -33.69 20.17
N ARG A 558 14.99 -33.74 18.94
CA ARG A 558 15.71 -33.38 17.70
C ARG A 558 16.07 -31.90 17.70
N LEU A 559 17.34 -31.58 17.46
CA LEU A 559 17.79 -30.20 17.38
C LEU A 559 17.88 -29.76 15.93
N TYR A 560 17.27 -28.62 15.64
CA TYR A 560 17.27 -27.98 14.33
C TYR A 560 18.12 -26.71 14.39
N GLY A 561 18.99 -26.51 13.42
CA GLY A 561 19.84 -25.33 13.36
C GLY A 561 20.17 -24.94 11.93
N ARG A 562 20.09 -23.64 11.64
CA ARG A 562 20.50 -23.10 10.35
C ARG A 562 22.02 -23.08 10.23
N SER A 563 22.53 -23.57 9.10
CA SER A 563 23.93 -23.52 8.74
C SER A 563 24.09 -22.77 7.41
N PHE A 564 25.24 -22.12 7.27
CA PHE A 564 25.60 -21.33 6.08
C PHE A 564 27.01 -21.71 5.65
N TRP A 565 27.18 -22.04 4.37
CA TRP A 565 28.50 -22.30 3.80
C TRP A 565 28.55 -21.82 2.34
N GLY A 566 29.46 -20.89 2.04
CA GLY A 566 29.46 -20.17 0.77
C GLY A 566 28.13 -19.45 0.52
N ASP A 567 27.51 -19.71 -0.64
CA ASP A 567 26.19 -19.18 -1.01
C ASP A 567 25.00 -20.08 -0.60
N HIS A 568 25.28 -21.24 0.01
CA HIS A 568 24.26 -22.22 0.38
C HIS A 568 23.80 -22.02 1.83
N GLU A 569 22.49 -21.89 2.02
CA GLU A 569 21.81 -21.93 3.32
C GLU A 569 21.05 -23.26 3.43
N PHE A 570 21.16 -23.95 4.56
CA PHE A 570 20.49 -25.23 4.77
C PHE A 570 20.21 -25.49 6.26
N MET A 571 19.26 -26.37 6.54
CA MET A 571 18.88 -26.77 7.89
C MET A 571 19.60 -28.03 8.32
N VAL A 572 20.35 -27.97 9.41
CA VAL A 572 21.00 -29.13 10.04
C VAL A 572 20.07 -29.71 11.10
N ILE A 573 19.96 -31.05 11.12
CA ILE A 573 19.13 -31.81 12.05
C ILE A 573 20.04 -32.77 12.82
N ASP A 574 20.13 -32.65 14.15
CA ASP A 574 20.77 -33.67 15.01
C ASP A 574 19.72 -34.68 15.46
N THR A 575 19.89 -35.96 15.08
CA THR A 575 18.92 -37.02 15.34
C THR A 575 19.02 -37.63 16.74
N GLY A 576 19.99 -37.21 17.57
CA GLY A 576 20.30 -37.90 18.81
C GLY A 576 20.98 -39.26 18.57
N GLY A 577 21.59 -39.85 19.61
CA GLY A 577 22.29 -41.14 19.48
C GLY A 577 21.33 -42.33 19.38
N VAL A 578 21.46 -43.13 18.32
CA VAL A 578 20.71 -44.39 18.17
C VAL A 578 21.33 -45.45 19.09
N VAL A 579 20.66 -45.81 20.18
CA VAL A 579 21.14 -46.88 21.08
C VAL A 579 20.94 -48.22 20.37
N SER A 580 22.05 -48.93 20.09
CA SER A 580 22.01 -50.28 19.52
C SER A 580 21.45 -51.28 20.55
N LEU A 581 20.57 -52.14 20.06
CA LEU A 581 19.88 -53.22 20.78
C LEU A 581 20.88 -54.28 21.28
N SER A 582 21.38 -54.13 22.51
CA SER A 582 22.05 -55.23 23.20
C SER A 582 22.07 -55.04 24.73
N LYS A 583 20.93 -55.15 25.42
CA LYS A 583 20.90 -55.51 26.85
C LYS A 583 19.72 -56.46 27.12
N SER A 584 19.97 -57.43 27.98
CA SER A 584 19.29 -58.72 28.17
C SER A 584 17.82 -58.61 28.58
N GLN A 585 17.06 -59.61 28.13
CA GLN A 585 15.60 -59.77 28.16
C GLN A 585 14.93 -59.85 29.55
N GLU A 586 15.62 -59.55 30.65
CA GLU A 586 15.08 -59.79 32.00
C GLU A 586 14.52 -58.50 32.67
N ASP A 587 15.15 -57.34 32.49
CA ASP A 587 14.76 -56.11 33.22
C ASP A 587 13.53 -55.39 32.63
N VAL A 588 13.10 -55.72 31.41
CA VAL A 588 11.96 -55.05 30.74
C VAL A 588 10.62 -55.70 31.13
N VAL A 589 10.64 -56.92 31.68
CA VAL A 589 9.41 -57.67 32.01
C VAL A 589 8.80 -57.17 33.33
N GLU A 590 9.58 -56.62 34.26
CA GLU A 590 9.07 -56.11 35.54
C GLU A 590 8.29 -54.78 35.41
N ASP A 591 8.78 -53.83 34.60
CA ASP A 591 8.14 -52.51 34.45
C ASP A 591 6.84 -52.54 33.62
N LEU A 592 6.61 -53.59 32.82
CA LEU A 592 5.41 -53.75 32.00
C LEU A 592 4.27 -54.49 32.72
N ASN A 593 4.52 -55.13 33.87
CA ASN A 593 3.52 -55.92 34.58
C ASN A 593 2.51 -55.12 35.41
N VAL A 594 2.64 -53.79 35.52
CA VAL A 594 1.76 -52.96 36.38
C VAL A 594 0.58 -52.31 35.63
N SER A 595 0.51 -52.35 34.29
CA SER A 595 -0.52 -51.58 33.55
C SER A 595 -1.38 -52.34 32.54
N THR A 596 -1.13 -53.63 32.30
CA THR A 596 -1.90 -54.39 31.28
C THR A 596 -2.32 -55.78 31.74
N THR A 597 -3.21 -55.84 32.73
CA THR A 597 -4.05 -57.03 32.95
C THR A 597 -5.53 -56.66 33.01
N ILE A 598 -6.09 -56.23 31.87
CA ILE A 598 -7.47 -56.59 31.49
C ILE A 598 -7.52 -56.79 29.97
N GLY A 599 -7.87 -58.00 29.52
CA GLY A 599 -8.53 -58.19 28.22
C GLY A 599 -7.72 -58.80 27.06
N MET A 600 -6.70 -59.63 27.30
CA MET A 600 -6.11 -60.44 26.23
C MET A 600 -5.67 -61.83 26.71
N GLU A 601 -6.65 -62.71 26.91
CA GLU A 601 -6.44 -64.16 26.89
C GLU A 601 -6.67 -64.66 25.46
N GLY A 602 -5.69 -65.37 24.89
CA GLY A 602 -5.87 -66.08 23.61
C GLY A 602 -4.76 -65.92 22.56
N ILE A 603 -3.71 -65.11 22.78
CA ILE A 603 -2.62 -64.97 21.81
C ILE A 603 -1.42 -65.83 22.25
N PRO A 604 -0.94 -66.78 21.42
CA PRO A 604 0.22 -67.60 21.74
C PRO A 604 1.46 -66.76 22.05
N LEU A 605 2.25 -67.15 23.05
CA LEU A 605 3.43 -66.42 23.54
C LEU A 605 4.40 -66.07 22.40
N ALA A 606 4.61 -66.99 21.45
CA ALA A 606 5.45 -66.79 20.27
C ALA A 606 4.95 -65.68 19.32
N ALA A 607 3.63 -65.45 19.22
CA ALA A 607 3.06 -64.38 18.41
C ALA A 607 3.16 -63.02 19.12
N ARG A 608 3.13 -63.00 20.46
CA ARG A 608 3.45 -61.81 21.26
C ARG A 608 4.94 -61.45 21.16
N GLU A 609 5.84 -62.43 21.24
CA GLU A 609 7.28 -62.24 21.11
C GLU A 609 7.67 -61.74 19.70
N ALA A 610 7.06 -62.29 18.64
CA ALA A 610 7.31 -61.83 17.26
C ALA A 610 6.75 -60.42 16.96
N ALA A 611 5.66 -60.01 17.63
CA ALA A 611 5.12 -58.66 17.51
C ALA A 611 5.99 -57.62 18.25
N VAL A 612 6.61 -58.02 19.37
CA VAL A 612 7.57 -57.19 20.12
C VAL A 612 8.92 -57.10 19.40
N ALA A 613 9.36 -58.16 18.71
CA ALA A 613 10.63 -58.18 17.96
C ALA A 613 10.65 -57.37 16.65
N ARG A 614 9.52 -56.84 16.18
CA ARG A 614 9.41 -56.11 14.89
C ARG A 614 9.17 -54.60 14.99
N MET A 615 9.20 -54.01 16.19
CA MET A 615 9.08 -52.56 16.32
C MET A 615 10.45 -51.94 16.57
N PRO A 616 10.90 -51.00 15.72
CA PRO A 616 12.02 -50.15 16.08
C PRO A 616 11.64 -49.38 17.35
N SER A 617 12.59 -49.21 18.26
CA SER A 617 12.39 -48.38 19.45
C SER A 617 11.93 -46.97 19.03
N GLN A 618 11.19 -46.26 19.89
CA GLN A 618 10.70 -44.90 19.56
C GLN A 618 11.83 -43.94 19.12
N ILE A 619 13.07 -44.21 19.55
CA ILE A 619 14.29 -43.49 19.14
C ILE A 619 14.65 -43.78 17.67
N GLU A 620 14.56 -45.03 17.21
CA GLU A 620 14.85 -45.44 15.83
C GLU A 620 13.82 -44.89 14.84
N ARG A 621 12.53 -44.87 15.21
CA ARG A 621 11.47 -44.25 14.39
C ARG A 621 11.68 -42.75 14.26
N GLN A 622 12.20 -42.11 15.32
CA GLN A 622 12.57 -40.70 15.27
C GLN A 622 13.81 -40.45 14.41
N ALA A 623 14.79 -41.34 14.42
CA ALA A 623 15.99 -41.24 13.60
C ALA A 623 15.67 -41.40 12.10
N ALA A 624 14.81 -42.37 11.75
CA ALA A 624 14.43 -42.67 10.37
C ALA A 624 13.71 -41.52 9.65
N ILE A 625 12.78 -40.85 10.33
CA ILE A 625 12.04 -39.71 9.76
C ILE A 625 12.98 -38.54 9.43
N ALA A 626 14.00 -38.27 10.26
CA ALA A 626 14.95 -37.20 9.98
C ALA A 626 15.85 -37.51 8.77
N VAL A 627 16.22 -38.78 8.60
CA VAL A 627 16.93 -39.27 7.42
C VAL A 627 16.03 -39.24 6.18
N GLU A 628 14.73 -39.50 6.32
CA GLU A 628 13.74 -39.45 5.23
C GLU A 628 13.42 -38.02 4.78
N GLU A 629 13.44 -37.05 5.69
CA GLU A 629 13.25 -35.63 5.39
C GLU A 629 14.51 -34.93 4.85
N SER A 630 15.71 -35.53 5.00
CA SER A 630 16.96 -34.88 4.59
C SER A 630 17.30 -35.10 3.12
N SER A 631 17.88 -34.08 2.50
CA SER A 631 18.44 -34.11 1.15
C SER A 631 19.84 -34.74 1.15
N VAL A 632 20.63 -34.51 2.20
CA VAL A 632 21.97 -35.06 2.41
C VAL A 632 22.07 -35.64 3.82
N ILE A 633 22.82 -36.72 3.99
CA ILE A 633 23.05 -37.40 5.27
C ILE A 633 24.55 -37.31 5.63
N ILE A 634 24.86 -36.83 6.83
CA ILE A 634 26.21 -36.88 7.40
C ILE A 634 26.23 -38.02 8.42
N PHE A 635 26.88 -39.13 8.08
CA PHE A 635 27.07 -40.26 8.98
C PHE A 635 28.38 -40.08 9.76
N VAL A 636 28.28 -39.93 11.09
CA VAL A 636 29.40 -39.62 11.98
C VAL A 636 29.84 -40.85 12.77
N VAL A 637 31.13 -41.16 12.71
CA VAL A 637 31.79 -42.24 13.46
C VAL A 637 32.95 -41.69 14.30
N ASP A 638 33.46 -42.47 15.25
CA ASP A 638 34.54 -42.06 16.16
C ASP A 638 35.89 -42.65 15.73
N GLY A 639 36.80 -41.80 15.26
CA GLY A 639 38.13 -42.21 14.78
C GLY A 639 39.14 -42.57 15.87
N GLN A 640 38.85 -42.31 17.14
CA GLN A 640 39.69 -42.77 18.26
C GLN A 640 39.22 -44.12 18.79
N ALA A 641 37.91 -44.36 18.80
CA ALA A 641 37.32 -45.64 19.20
C ALA A 641 37.44 -46.71 18.11
N GLY A 642 37.59 -46.28 16.86
CA GLY A 642 37.71 -47.12 15.69
C GLY A 642 36.38 -47.74 15.23
N LEU A 643 36.44 -48.59 14.21
CA LEU A 643 35.24 -49.20 13.62
C LEU A 643 34.57 -50.19 14.56
N THR A 644 33.29 -49.97 14.89
CA THR A 644 32.52 -50.86 15.77
C THR A 644 31.40 -51.58 15.04
N ALA A 645 30.90 -52.69 15.61
CA ALA A 645 29.77 -53.44 15.05
C ALA A 645 28.52 -52.57 14.81
N GLY A 646 28.23 -51.63 15.71
CA GLY A 646 27.09 -50.73 15.52
C GLY A 646 27.28 -49.69 14.40
N ASP A 647 28.53 -49.34 14.03
CA ASP A 647 28.77 -48.48 12.85
C ASP A 647 28.52 -49.27 11.56
N VAL A 648 28.87 -50.56 11.54
CA VAL A 648 28.60 -51.47 10.41
C VAL A 648 27.10 -51.66 10.23
N GLU A 649 26.35 -51.91 11.31
CA GLU A 649 24.89 -52.04 11.27
C GLU A 649 24.20 -50.77 10.74
N ILE A 650 24.63 -49.59 11.20
CA ILE A 650 24.08 -48.31 10.74
C ILE A 650 24.41 -48.07 9.27
N ALA A 651 25.66 -48.35 8.85
CA ALA A 651 26.05 -48.21 7.45
C ALA A 651 25.24 -49.15 6.54
N ASP A 652 25.04 -50.41 6.95
CA ASP A 652 24.21 -51.37 6.23
C ASP A 652 22.75 -50.94 6.15
N TRP A 653 22.22 -50.40 7.24
CA TRP A 653 20.87 -49.88 7.29
C TRP A 653 20.67 -48.66 6.36
N LEU A 654 21.61 -47.70 6.36
CA LEU A 654 21.59 -46.55 5.44
C LEU A 654 21.69 -47.00 3.98
N ARG A 655 22.57 -47.97 3.67
CA ARG A 655 22.72 -48.51 2.31
C ARG A 655 21.48 -49.27 1.84
N LYS A 656 20.84 -50.07 2.71
CA LYS A 656 19.64 -50.86 2.34
C LYS A 656 18.41 -49.99 2.17
N ASN A 657 18.20 -49.01 3.05
CA ASN A 657 16.93 -48.25 3.10
C ASN A 657 17.00 -46.89 2.39
N TYR A 658 18.20 -46.32 2.22
CA TYR A 658 18.39 -44.96 1.70
C TYR A 658 19.49 -44.85 0.63
N SER A 659 19.65 -45.89 -0.20
CA SER A 659 20.65 -45.96 -1.28
C SER A 659 20.63 -44.81 -2.30
N LYS A 660 19.47 -44.15 -2.46
CA LYS A 660 19.29 -43.00 -3.38
C LYS A 660 19.74 -41.67 -2.78
N LYS A 661 20.01 -41.60 -1.47
CA LYS A 661 20.38 -40.37 -0.78
C LYS A 661 21.89 -40.24 -0.69
N ASN A 662 22.39 -39.02 -0.88
CA ASN A 662 23.81 -38.75 -0.78
C ASN A 662 24.28 -38.82 0.69
N THR A 663 25.07 -39.85 1.01
CA THR A 663 25.56 -40.11 2.36
C THR A 663 27.06 -39.84 2.44
N ILE A 664 27.45 -38.93 3.32
CA ILE A 664 28.85 -38.51 3.54
C ILE A 664 29.32 -39.08 4.88
N LEU A 665 30.43 -39.82 4.89
CA LEU A 665 31.00 -40.43 6.08
C LEU A 665 32.04 -39.50 6.73
N ALA A 666 31.74 -38.99 7.92
CA ALA A 666 32.59 -38.11 8.71
C ALA A 666 33.18 -38.86 9.91
N VAL A 667 34.50 -39.08 9.90
CA VAL A 667 35.23 -39.73 10.99
C VAL A 667 35.69 -38.65 11.97
N ASN A 668 34.97 -38.51 13.07
CA ASN A 668 35.19 -37.45 14.06
C ASN A 668 36.26 -37.82 15.09
N LYS A 669 36.74 -36.82 15.86
CA LYS A 669 37.84 -36.94 16.83
C LYS A 669 39.21 -37.25 16.20
N CYS A 670 39.44 -36.76 14.98
CA CYS A 670 40.76 -36.77 14.34
C CYS A 670 41.48 -35.43 14.60
N GLU A 671 42.01 -35.19 15.82
CA GLU A 671 42.60 -33.89 16.17
C GLU A 671 43.94 -33.61 15.48
N SER A 672 44.66 -34.66 15.06
CA SER A 672 45.96 -34.53 14.39
C SER A 672 45.80 -34.75 12.88
N PRO A 673 46.12 -33.75 12.02
CA PRO A 673 45.98 -33.88 10.57
C PRO A 673 46.81 -35.02 9.96
N SER A 674 48.00 -35.28 10.51
CA SER A 674 48.91 -36.32 10.03
C SER A 674 48.54 -37.72 10.51
N LYS A 675 47.96 -37.87 11.71
CA LYS A 675 47.47 -39.16 12.23
C LYS A 675 46.03 -39.48 11.79
N GLY A 676 45.24 -38.46 11.45
CA GLY A 676 43.85 -38.60 11.04
C GLY A 676 43.68 -39.46 9.78
N LEU A 677 44.56 -39.32 8.78
CA LEU A 677 44.52 -40.16 7.58
C LEU A 677 44.77 -41.65 7.88
N ALA A 678 45.59 -41.95 8.87
CA ALA A 678 45.82 -43.33 9.32
C ALA A 678 44.62 -43.87 10.11
N GLN A 679 44.02 -43.06 10.99
CA GLN A 679 42.81 -43.41 11.76
C GLN A 679 41.58 -43.65 10.89
N VAL A 680 41.51 -42.97 9.74
CA VAL A 680 40.40 -43.10 8.79
C VAL A 680 40.47 -44.37 7.93
N SER A 681 41.66 -44.97 7.80
CA SER A 681 41.93 -46.06 6.85
C SER A 681 41.03 -47.29 7.02
N GLU A 682 40.65 -47.63 8.26
CA GLU A 682 39.79 -48.79 8.56
C GLU A 682 38.31 -48.57 8.19
N PHE A 683 37.85 -47.32 8.09
CA PHE A 683 36.45 -46.98 7.82
C PHE A 683 36.06 -47.06 6.34
N TRP A 684 37.03 -47.19 5.43
CA TRP A 684 36.77 -47.51 4.02
C TRP A 684 35.99 -48.81 3.83
N SER A 685 36.12 -49.74 4.78
CA SER A 685 35.39 -51.02 4.79
C SER A 685 33.86 -50.86 4.87
N LEU A 686 33.36 -49.69 5.28
CA LEU A 686 31.92 -49.35 5.29
C LEU A 686 31.35 -49.09 3.89
N GLY A 687 32.19 -49.02 2.86
CA GLY A 687 31.78 -48.78 1.47
C GLY A 687 31.31 -47.34 1.20
N LEU A 688 31.74 -46.39 2.03
CA LEU A 688 31.56 -44.95 1.86
C LEU A 688 32.95 -44.30 1.95
N SER A 689 33.17 -43.20 1.24
CA SER A 689 34.43 -42.45 1.30
C SER A 689 34.52 -41.66 2.62
N PRO A 690 35.42 -42.03 3.55
CA PRO A 690 35.50 -41.41 4.87
C PRO A 690 36.37 -40.15 4.86
N ILE A 691 35.99 -39.16 5.67
CA ILE A 691 36.68 -37.87 5.80
C ILE A 691 37.06 -37.62 7.26
N PRO A 692 38.34 -37.34 7.56
CA PRO A 692 38.75 -37.00 8.92
C PRO A 692 38.21 -35.63 9.32
N VAL A 693 37.48 -35.57 10.44
CA VAL A 693 37.00 -34.31 11.02
C VAL A 693 37.31 -34.25 12.51
N SER A 694 37.43 -33.03 13.03
CA SER A 694 37.44 -32.78 14.46
C SER A 694 36.43 -31.69 14.76
N ALA A 695 35.29 -32.05 15.34
CA ALA A 695 34.23 -31.09 15.68
C ALA A 695 34.68 -30.04 16.71
N ILE A 696 35.62 -30.40 17.60
CA ILE A 696 36.11 -29.53 18.68
C ILE A 696 37.10 -28.49 18.13
N SER A 697 38.14 -28.94 17.41
CA SER A 697 39.14 -28.02 16.85
C SER A 697 38.65 -27.35 15.56
N GLY A 698 37.71 -28.00 14.86
CA GLY A 698 37.16 -27.59 13.57
C GLY A 698 37.94 -28.06 12.35
N SER A 699 39.00 -28.84 12.53
CA SER A 699 39.77 -29.40 11.41
C SER A 699 38.90 -30.33 10.55
N GLY A 700 39.04 -30.28 9.22
CA GLY A 700 38.28 -31.09 8.26
C GLY A 700 36.80 -30.70 8.07
N THR A 701 36.24 -29.82 8.90
CA THR A 701 34.81 -29.44 8.82
C THR A 701 34.46 -28.59 7.59
N GLY A 702 35.42 -27.85 7.02
CA GLY A 702 35.23 -27.10 5.77
C GLY A 702 35.08 -28.02 4.56
N GLU A 703 35.97 -29.02 4.43
CA GLU A 703 35.91 -30.03 3.36
C GLU A 703 34.61 -30.85 3.43
N LEU A 704 34.17 -31.17 4.65
CA LEU A 704 32.87 -31.80 4.89
C LEU A 704 31.72 -30.93 4.36
N LEU A 705 31.75 -29.62 4.62
CA LEU A 705 30.71 -28.68 4.19
C LEU A 705 30.69 -28.46 2.68
N ASP A 706 31.85 -28.45 2.01
CA ASP A 706 31.93 -28.36 0.55
C ASP A 706 31.22 -29.54 -0.13
N LEU A 707 31.40 -30.75 0.40
CA LEU A 707 30.73 -31.95 -0.12
C LEU A 707 29.24 -31.97 0.16
N VAL A 708 28.81 -31.45 1.32
CA VAL A 708 27.39 -31.26 1.63
C VAL A 708 26.76 -30.33 0.61
N CYS A 709 27.38 -29.17 0.33
CA CYS A 709 26.88 -28.22 -0.67
C CYS A 709 26.82 -28.83 -2.08
N SER A 710 27.85 -29.56 -2.52
CA SER A 710 27.83 -30.27 -3.80
C SER A 710 26.68 -31.28 -3.89
N GLY A 711 26.37 -31.96 -2.79
CA GLY A 711 25.23 -32.87 -2.68
C GLY A 711 23.88 -32.18 -2.81
N LEU A 712 23.78 -30.92 -2.37
CA LEU A 712 22.56 -30.12 -2.48
C LEU A 712 22.34 -29.58 -3.90
N THR A 713 23.40 -29.20 -4.62
CA THR A 713 23.30 -28.66 -5.98
C THR A 713 22.87 -29.70 -7.02
N LYS A 714 23.21 -30.99 -6.82
CA LYS A 714 22.77 -32.09 -7.71
C LYS A 714 21.25 -32.33 -7.73
N ILE A 715 20.49 -31.66 -6.85
CA ILE A 715 19.02 -31.77 -6.72
C ILE A 715 18.31 -30.58 -7.39
N GLU A 716 19.03 -29.52 -7.83
CA GLU A 716 18.48 -28.28 -8.41
C GLU A 716 18.63 -28.16 -9.95
N GLU A 717 18.62 -29.26 -10.70
CA GLU A 717 18.50 -29.24 -12.17
C GLU A 717 17.01 -29.18 -12.62
N PRO A 718 16.71 -28.70 -13.86
CA PRO A 718 15.39 -28.18 -14.22
C PRO A 718 14.30 -29.24 -14.08
N VAL A 719 13.26 -28.88 -13.32
CA VAL A 719 12.09 -29.72 -13.07
C VAL A 719 11.51 -30.21 -14.39
N ASP A 720 11.60 -31.52 -14.60
CA ASP A 720 10.92 -32.26 -15.66
C ASP A 720 9.42 -31.93 -15.64
N LEU A 721 8.82 -31.86 -16.84
CA LEU A 721 7.37 -31.65 -17.06
C LEU A 721 6.47 -32.70 -16.37
N GLU A 722 7.04 -33.71 -15.73
CA GLU A 722 6.33 -34.83 -15.09
C GLU A 722 5.89 -34.54 -13.63
N GLU A 723 6.47 -33.55 -12.92
CA GLU A 723 6.09 -33.24 -11.53
C GLU A 723 4.87 -32.31 -11.38
N GLU A 724 4.43 -31.61 -12.45
CA GLU A 724 3.23 -30.76 -12.38
C GLU A 724 1.92 -31.56 -12.25
N GLU A 725 1.87 -32.81 -12.71
CA GLU A 725 0.65 -33.63 -12.68
C GLU A 725 0.26 -34.11 -11.27
N ASN A 726 1.18 -34.08 -10.30
CA ASN A 726 0.94 -34.53 -8.92
C ASN A 726 0.78 -33.41 -7.88
N TYR A 727 0.78 -32.13 -8.28
CA TYR A 727 0.58 -31.01 -7.35
C TYR A 727 -0.87 -30.91 -6.89
N ILE A 728 -1.12 -31.07 -5.58
CA ILE A 728 -2.45 -30.94 -4.96
C ILE A 728 -2.62 -29.51 -4.42
N PRO A 729 -3.49 -28.66 -5.03
CA PRO A 729 -3.64 -27.28 -4.56
C PRO A 729 -4.27 -27.19 -3.17
N ALA A 730 -3.75 -26.29 -2.35
CA ALA A 730 -4.25 -26.05 -1.00
C ALA A 730 -5.29 -24.92 -0.97
N ILE A 731 -6.50 -25.19 -0.49
CA ILE A 731 -7.59 -24.21 -0.40
C ILE A 731 -7.86 -23.89 1.09
N ALA A 732 -7.87 -22.60 1.44
CA ALA A 732 -8.30 -22.14 2.75
C ALA A 732 -9.66 -21.41 2.67
N ILE A 733 -10.57 -21.73 3.59
CA ILE A 733 -11.85 -21.04 3.76
C ILE A 733 -11.71 -20.02 4.89
N VAL A 734 -11.69 -18.74 4.56
CA VAL A 734 -11.35 -17.65 5.49
C VAL A 734 -12.45 -16.60 5.51
N GLY A 735 -12.66 -15.94 6.65
CA GLY A 735 -13.69 -14.93 6.83
C GLY A 735 -14.05 -14.74 8.30
N ARG A 736 -14.82 -13.70 8.60
CA ARG A 736 -15.19 -13.31 9.98
C ARG A 736 -15.98 -14.39 10.72
N PRO A 737 -16.06 -14.37 12.06
CA PRO A 737 -16.97 -15.25 12.80
C PRO A 737 -18.40 -15.22 12.22
N ASN A 738 -19.11 -16.36 12.28
CA ASN A 738 -20.53 -16.48 11.93
C ASN A 738 -20.97 -16.25 10.47
N VAL A 739 -20.04 -15.97 9.54
CA VAL A 739 -20.34 -15.86 8.09
C VAL A 739 -20.71 -17.20 7.42
N GLY A 740 -20.65 -18.32 8.16
CA GLY A 740 -21.04 -19.66 7.68
C GLY A 740 -19.90 -20.52 7.10
N LYS A 741 -18.64 -20.25 7.46
CA LYS A 741 -17.47 -21.08 7.07
C LYS A 741 -17.64 -22.56 7.43
N SER A 742 -18.13 -22.86 8.64
CA SER A 742 -18.36 -24.24 9.08
C SER A 742 -19.47 -24.92 8.29
N SER A 743 -20.53 -24.20 7.97
CA SER A 743 -21.62 -24.70 7.13
C SER A 743 -21.11 -25.02 5.71
N ILE A 744 -20.25 -24.16 5.12
CA ILE A 744 -19.65 -24.42 3.80
C ILE A 744 -18.76 -25.66 3.86
N LEU A 745 -17.90 -25.78 4.87
CA LEU A 745 -17.03 -26.94 5.03
C LEU A 745 -17.85 -28.23 5.14
N ASN A 746 -18.91 -28.24 5.97
CA ASN A 746 -19.75 -29.42 6.14
C ASN A 746 -20.49 -29.77 4.83
N ALA A 747 -21.01 -28.78 4.11
CA ALA A 747 -21.66 -28.98 2.83
C ALA A 747 -20.70 -29.50 1.74
N LEU A 748 -19.41 -29.12 1.78
CA LEU A 748 -18.38 -29.62 0.87
C LEU A 748 -17.91 -31.04 1.21
N VAL A 749 -17.81 -31.36 2.50
CA VAL A 749 -17.25 -32.63 2.99
C VAL A 749 -18.31 -33.74 3.04
N GLY A 750 -19.59 -33.38 3.22
CA GLY A 750 -20.69 -34.33 3.43
C GLY A 750 -20.61 -35.00 4.80
N GLU A 751 -21.74 -35.12 5.51
CA GLU A 751 -21.75 -35.69 6.88
C GLU A 751 -21.40 -37.19 6.96
N ASP A 752 -21.36 -37.92 5.83
CA ASP A 752 -21.16 -39.40 5.81
C ASP A 752 -20.02 -39.92 4.91
N ARG A 753 -19.14 -39.08 4.36
CA ARG A 753 -18.09 -39.53 3.42
C ARG A 753 -16.71 -38.90 3.68
N THR A 754 -16.11 -39.21 4.83
CA THR A 754 -14.66 -39.10 5.00
C THR A 754 -14.09 -40.35 5.62
N VAL A 755 -13.56 -41.25 4.80
CA VAL A 755 -12.59 -42.25 5.26
C VAL A 755 -11.26 -41.52 5.43
N VAL A 756 -10.82 -41.39 6.67
CA VAL A 756 -9.49 -40.87 7.02
C VAL A 756 -8.46 -41.92 6.60
N SER A 757 -7.41 -41.52 5.88
CA SER A 757 -6.27 -42.40 5.63
C SER A 757 -5.68 -42.84 6.97
N PRO A 758 -5.48 -44.15 7.24
CA PRO A 758 -5.24 -44.69 8.58
C PRO A 758 -3.80 -44.50 9.10
N VAL A 759 -3.06 -43.49 8.61
CA VAL A 759 -1.70 -43.22 9.08
C VAL A 759 -1.77 -42.60 10.48
N SER A 760 -1.79 -43.48 11.48
CA SER A 760 -1.89 -43.18 12.91
C SER A 760 -0.69 -42.37 13.40
N GLY A 761 -0.90 -41.08 13.72
CA GLY A 761 0.13 -40.23 14.35
C GLY A 761 -0.16 -38.73 14.44
N THR A 762 -1.40 -38.26 14.30
CA THR A 762 -1.69 -36.82 14.23
C THR A 762 -2.22 -36.24 15.54
N THR A 763 -1.31 -35.86 16.43
CA THR A 763 -1.61 -34.93 17.54
C THR A 763 -0.49 -33.92 17.73
N ARG A 764 -0.57 -32.75 17.07
CA ARG A 764 -0.43 -31.42 17.73
C ARG A 764 -0.66 -30.19 16.85
N ASP A 765 -0.72 -30.31 15.52
CA ASP A 765 -1.06 -29.21 14.62
C ASP A 765 -2.26 -29.53 13.71
N ALA A 766 -2.97 -28.48 13.28
CA ALA A 766 -4.30 -28.53 12.67
C ALA A 766 -4.46 -29.62 11.57
N ILE A 767 -5.56 -30.38 11.67
CA ILE A 767 -5.94 -31.46 10.75
C ILE A 767 -6.25 -30.84 9.37
N ASP A 768 -5.38 -31.05 8.38
CA ASP A 768 -5.67 -30.78 6.97
C ASP A 768 -6.49 -31.97 6.43
N THR A 769 -7.53 -31.71 5.65
CA THR A 769 -8.36 -32.77 5.04
C THR A 769 -8.03 -32.86 3.56
N GLU A 770 -7.51 -34.00 3.12
CA GLU A 770 -7.35 -34.31 1.71
C GLU A 770 -8.68 -34.85 1.18
N PHE A 771 -9.18 -34.24 0.12
CA PHE A 771 -10.39 -34.69 -0.56
C PHE A 771 -9.98 -35.33 -1.88
N ALA A 772 -10.27 -36.62 -2.02
CA ALA A 772 -10.30 -37.32 -3.29
C ALA A 772 -11.75 -37.76 -3.52
N ALA A 773 -12.36 -37.35 -4.63
CA ALA A 773 -13.66 -37.90 -5.00
C ALA A 773 -13.48 -39.42 -5.22
N PRO A 774 -14.24 -40.30 -4.55
CA PRO A 774 -14.13 -41.73 -4.78
C PRO A 774 -14.55 -42.09 -6.20
N ASP A 775 -13.71 -42.86 -6.88
CA ASP A 775 -13.99 -43.43 -8.20
C ASP A 775 -15.36 -44.14 -8.17
N GLY A 776 -16.32 -43.62 -8.93
CA GLY A 776 -17.58 -44.31 -9.24
C GLY A 776 -18.84 -43.88 -8.48
N GLN A 777 -18.79 -42.94 -7.52
CA GLN A 777 -20.02 -42.30 -6.97
C GLN A 777 -19.80 -40.81 -6.67
N CYS A 778 -19.70 -40.01 -7.73
CA CYS A 778 -19.78 -38.56 -7.64
C CYS A 778 -21.23 -38.13 -7.39
N THR A 779 -21.51 -37.56 -6.22
CA THR A 779 -22.79 -36.89 -5.93
C THR A 779 -22.82 -35.45 -6.49
N PHE A 780 -21.76 -35.02 -7.18
CA PHE A 780 -21.69 -33.72 -7.84
C PHE A 780 -22.43 -33.77 -9.19
N SER A 781 -23.25 -32.76 -9.46
CA SER A 781 -24.03 -32.63 -10.70
C SER A 781 -23.19 -32.43 -11.99
N ILE A 782 -21.85 -32.49 -11.91
CA ILE A 782 -20.91 -32.22 -13.00
C ILE A 782 -19.82 -33.33 -13.02
N PRO A 783 -19.78 -34.19 -14.07
CA PRO A 783 -18.88 -35.36 -14.15
C PRO A 783 -17.37 -35.05 -14.14
N VAL A 784 -16.98 -33.83 -14.53
CA VAL A 784 -15.57 -33.41 -14.67
C VAL A 784 -14.87 -33.19 -13.31
N LEU A 785 -15.63 -33.05 -12.22
CA LEU A 785 -15.10 -32.79 -10.88
C LEU A 785 -14.48 -34.01 -10.18
N CYS A 786 -14.71 -35.22 -10.71
CA CYS A 786 -14.36 -36.47 -10.04
C CYS A 786 -12.85 -36.79 -10.02
N HIS A 787 -12.02 -36.03 -10.74
CA HIS A 787 -10.58 -36.28 -10.86
C HIS A 787 -9.68 -35.22 -10.18
N LEU A 788 -10.25 -34.19 -9.56
CA LEU A 788 -9.46 -33.10 -8.96
C LEU A 788 -9.19 -33.37 -7.47
N LYS A 789 -7.91 -33.44 -7.09
CA LYS A 789 -7.46 -33.54 -5.69
C LYS A 789 -7.20 -32.15 -5.12
N PHE A 790 -7.74 -31.85 -3.93
CA PHE A 790 -7.47 -30.61 -3.20
C PHE A 790 -7.24 -30.87 -1.71
N ARG A 791 -6.41 -30.02 -1.08
CA ARG A 791 -6.19 -30.03 0.37
C ARG A 791 -6.92 -28.86 1.02
N LEU A 792 -7.82 -29.13 1.95
CA LEU A 792 -8.50 -28.11 2.74
C LEU A 792 -7.70 -27.78 4.00
N ILE A 793 -7.28 -26.52 4.13
CA ILE A 793 -6.47 -26.03 5.24
C ILE A 793 -7.35 -25.53 6.40
N ASP A 794 -6.98 -25.90 7.62
CA ASP A 794 -7.57 -25.46 8.91
C ASP A 794 -9.02 -25.92 9.19
N THR A 795 -9.31 -27.21 8.96
CA THR A 795 -10.64 -27.80 9.26
C THR A 795 -10.91 -27.96 10.77
N ALA A 796 -9.88 -28.09 11.60
CA ALA A 796 -10.00 -28.31 13.04
C ALA A 796 -10.47 -27.07 13.83
N GLY A 797 -10.08 -25.85 13.42
CA GLY A 797 -10.55 -24.60 14.02
C GLY A 797 -12.03 -24.32 13.73
N ILE A 798 -12.50 -24.80 12.58
CA ILE A 798 -13.89 -24.73 12.12
C ILE A 798 -14.78 -25.72 12.89
N ARG A 799 -14.28 -26.94 13.17
CA ARG A 799 -14.96 -27.99 13.94
C ARG A 799 -15.00 -27.75 15.46
N ARG A 800 -14.00 -27.07 16.05
CA ARG A 800 -14.03 -26.73 17.50
C ARG A 800 -15.05 -25.64 17.86
N LYS A 801 -15.38 -24.72 16.94
CA LYS A 801 -16.35 -23.64 17.20
C LYS A 801 -17.81 -24.10 17.25
N SER A 802 -18.18 -25.20 16.57
CA SER A 802 -19.54 -25.77 16.71
C SER A 802 -19.80 -26.37 18.09
N ALA A 803 -18.75 -26.85 18.77
CA ALA A 803 -18.85 -27.39 20.14
C ALA A 803 -18.76 -26.32 21.25
N VAL A 804 -18.16 -25.15 20.97
CA VAL A 804 -17.84 -24.11 21.97
C VAL A 804 -18.76 -22.89 21.89
N ALA A 805 -19.80 -22.91 21.04
CA ALA A 805 -20.79 -21.84 20.91
C ALA A 805 -21.62 -21.58 22.19
N SER A 806 -21.48 -22.42 23.22
CA SER A 806 -22.17 -22.36 24.51
C SER A 806 -21.43 -21.61 25.62
N SER A 807 -20.28 -20.98 25.36
CA SER A 807 -19.53 -20.22 26.38
C SER A 807 -19.00 -18.89 25.82
N GLY A 808 -19.64 -17.79 26.24
CA GLY A 808 -19.39 -16.46 25.71
C GLY A 808 -18.05 -15.82 26.11
N SER A 809 -17.60 -14.91 25.23
CA SER A 809 -16.57 -13.88 25.44
C SER A 809 -15.09 -14.34 25.51
N ILE A 810 -14.21 -13.56 24.85
CA ILE A 810 -12.72 -13.66 24.75
C ILE A 810 -12.17 -14.48 23.55
N THR A 811 -12.42 -14.12 22.27
CA THR A 811 -11.70 -14.78 21.12
C THR A 811 -11.53 -13.98 19.80
N GLU A 812 -11.74 -12.66 19.71
CA GLU A 812 -11.66 -11.97 18.40
C GLU A 812 -10.24 -11.86 17.83
N GLY A 813 -9.26 -11.40 18.61
CA GLY A 813 -7.85 -11.27 18.18
C GLY A 813 -7.19 -12.61 17.82
N LEU A 814 -7.57 -13.69 18.51
CA LEU A 814 -7.11 -15.06 18.21
C LEU A 814 -7.69 -15.60 16.89
N SER A 815 -8.81 -15.07 16.41
CA SER A 815 -9.47 -15.54 15.18
C SER A 815 -8.84 -14.97 13.91
N VAL A 816 -8.25 -13.77 13.96
CA VAL A 816 -7.58 -13.12 12.81
C VAL A 816 -6.19 -13.74 12.55
N ASN A 817 -5.41 -13.98 13.61
CA ASN A 817 -4.09 -14.60 13.48
C ASN A 817 -4.17 -16.04 12.93
N ARG A 818 -5.28 -16.76 13.20
CA ARG A 818 -5.56 -18.06 12.57
C ARG A 818 -5.88 -17.93 11.09
N ALA A 819 -6.69 -16.94 10.70
CA ALA A 819 -6.96 -16.64 9.30
C ALA A 819 -5.67 -16.34 8.52
N PHE A 820 -4.75 -15.55 9.09
CA PHE A 820 -3.46 -15.26 8.47
C PHE A 820 -2.57 -16.51 8.32
N ARG A 821 -2.55 -17.38 9.33
CA ARG A 821 -1.85 -18.68 9.25
C ARG A 821 -2.42 -19.57 8.15
N ALA A 822 -3.75 -19.62 8.01
CA ALA A 822 -4.42 -20.38 6.96
C ALA A 822 -4.10 -19.82 5.56
N ILE A 823 -4.14 -18.49 5.39
CA ILE A 823 -3.78 -17.81 4.14
C ILE A 823 -2.36 -18.19 3.70
N ARG A 824 -1.38 -18.13 4.61
CA ARG A 824 0.03 -18.47 4.32
C ARG A 824 0.20 -19.88 3.78
N ARG A 825 -0.51 -20.85 4.35
CA ARG A 825 -0.43 -22.27 3.99
C ARG A 825 -1.27 -22.65 2.77
N SER A 826 -2.14 -21.76 2.29
CA SER A 826 -2.99 -22.00 1.13
C SER A 826 -2.38 -21.49 -0.17
N ASP A 827 -2.83 -22.05 -1.29
CA ASP A 827 -2.62 -21.54 -2.64
C ASP A 827 -3.74 -20.61 -3.07
N VAL A 828 -4.98 -21.03 -2.77
CA VAL A 828 -6.21 -20.30 -3.07
C VAL A 828 -7.00 -20.07 -1.78
N VAL A 829 -7.44 -18.84 -1.59
CA VAL A 829 -8.25 -18.42 -0.43
C VAL A 829 -9.68 -18.16 -0.89
N ALA A 830 -10.63 -18.91 -0.33
CA ALA A 830 -12.05 -18.62 -0.42
C ALA A 830 -12.42 -17.63 0.70
N LEU A 831 -12.52 -16.34 0.37
CA LEU A 831 -12.93 -15.29 1.30
C LEU A 831 -14.45 -15.28 1.43
N VAL A 832 -14.97 -15.78 2.54
CA VAL A 832 -16.40 -15.88 2.82
C VAL A 832 -16.91 -14.61 3.48
N ILE A 833 -17.87 -13.97 2.82
CA ILE A 833 -18.62 -12.81 3.31
C ILE A 833 -20.11 -13.18 3.46
N GLU A 834 -20.78 -12.55 4.41
CA GLU A 834 -22.21 -12.75 4.64
C GLU A 834 -23.04 -11.74 3.84
N ALA A 835 -24.05 -12.21 3.11
CA ALA A 835 -24.83 -11.40 2.17
C ALA A 835 -25.54 -10.20 2.84
N MET A 836 -26.23 -10.40 3.96
CA MET A 836 -26.93 -9.30 4.65
C MET A 836 -26.00 -8.35 5.41
N ALA A 837 -24.91 -8.88 5.96
CA ALA A 837 -23.97 -8.10 6.75
C ALA A 837 -23.04 -7.24 5.89
N CYS A 838 -23.04 -7.45 4.57
CA CYS A 838 -22.14 -6.82 3.62
C CYS A 838 -20.66 -6.93 4.04
N ILE A 839 -19.80 -6.15 3.39
CA ILE A 839 -18.36 -6.12 3.67
C ILE A 839 -18.08 -5.21 4.86
N THR A 840 -17.27 -5.70 5.79
CA THR A 840 -16.84 -4.97 6.99
C THR A 840 -15.34 -4.72 7.01
N GLU A 841 -14.86 -3.94 7.99
CA GLU A 841 -13.43 -3.62 8.15
C GLU A 841 -12.54 -4.86 8.32
N GLN A 842 -13.03 -5.90 9.01
CA GLN A 842 -12.27 -7.13 9.20
C GLN A 842 -12.17 -7.96 7.90
N ASP A 843 -13.19 -7.93 7.04
CA ASP A 843 -13.11 -8.53 5.69
C ASP A 843 -12.06 -7.80 4.84
N TYR A 844 -12.00 -6.47 4.95
CA TYR A 844 -10.99 -5.64 4.28
C TYR A 844 -9.56 -5.96 4.73
N LYS A 845 -9.31 -6.10 6.04
CA LYS A 845 -7.99 -6.49 6.57
C LYS A 845 -7.54 -7.87 6.09
N ILE A 846 -8.46 -8.83 6.02
CA ILE A 846 -8.18 -10.17 5.49
C ILE A 846 -7.88 -10.07 3.98
N ALA A 847 -8.64 -9.26 3.23
CA ALA A 847 -8.44 -9.07 1.80
C ALA A 847 -7.08 -8.43 1.45
N GLU A 848 -6.65 -7.40 2.18
CA GLU A 848 -5.30 -6.83 2.02
C GLU A 848 -4.22 -7.89 2.27
N ARG A 849 -4.40 -8.73 3.29
CA ARG A 849 -3.42 -9.78 3.58
C ARG A 849 -3.33 -10.83 2.47
N ILE A 850 -4.46 -11.22 1.87
CA ILE A 850 -4.50 -12.17 0.75
C ILE A 850 -3.71 -11.63 -0.44
N GLU A 851 -3.90 -10.36 -0.79
CA GLU A 851 -3.18 -9.71 -1.90
C GLU A 851 -1.68 -9.61 -1.62
N MET A 852 -1.29 -9.17 -0.41
CA MET A 852 0.11 -9.05 0.00
C MET A 852 0.85 -10.40 -0.05
N GLU A 853 0.23 -11.47 0.45
CA GLU A 853 0.78 -12.83 0.44
C GLU A 853 0.79 -13.45 -0.97
N GLY A 854 0.19 -12.79 -1.98
CA GLY A 854 0.21 -13.24 -3.37
C GLY A 854 -0.62 -14.51 -3.61
N LYS A 855 -1.69 -14.72 -2.83
CA LYS A 855 -2.53 -15.91 -2.92
C LYS A 855 -3.62 -15.73 -3.98
N GLY A 856 -3.99 -16.82 -4.64
CA GLY A 856 -5.21 -16.84 -5.46
C GLY A 856 -6.42 -16.58 -4.56
N CYS A 857 -7.44 -15.92 -5.05
CA CYS A 857 -8.61 -15.60 -4.25
C CYS A 857 -9.90 -15.71 -5.04
N LEU A 858 -10.94 -16.23 -4.39
CA LEU A 858 -12.33 -16.06 -4.78
C LEU A 858 -13.13 -15.51 -3.59
N ILE A 859 -14.12 -14.67 -3.89
CA ILE A 859 -15.04 -14.10 -2.90
C ILE A 859 -16.30 -14.95 -2.89
N VAL A 860 -16.64 -15.51 -1.72
CA VAL A 860 -17.84 -16.33 -1.53
C VAL A 860 -18.87 -15.51 -0.76
N VAL A 861 -19.95 -15.11 -1.43
CA VAL A 861 -21.09 -14.44 -0.82
C VAL A 861 -22.05 -15.50 -0.29
N ASN A 862 -21.91 -15.81 0.99
CA ASN A 862 -22.70 -16.84 1.66
C ASN A 862 -23.97 -16.27 2.30
N LYS A 863 -24.93 -17.16 2.59
CA LYS A 863 -26.29 -16.82 3.02
C LYS A 863 -27.05 -16.00 1.97
N TRP A 864 -26.76 -16.22 0.69
CA TRP A 864 -27.44 -15.49 -0.39
C TRP A 864 -28.96 -15.74 -0.38
N ASP A 865 -29.42 -16.83 0.25
CA ASP A 865 -30.81 -17.15 0.53
C ASP A 865 -31.54 -16.04 1.34
N THR A 866 -30.85 -15.25 2.16
CA THR A 866 -31.46 -14.25 3.06
C THR A 866 -31.81 -12.90 2.43
N ILE A 867 -31.30 -12.61 1.23
CA ILE A 867 -31.58 -11.33 0.55
C ILE A 867 -33.06 -11.28 0.09
N PRO A 868 -33.84 -10.26 0.46
CA PRO A 868 -35.21 -10.11 -0.05
C PRO A 868 -35.23 -9.70 -1.53
N ASN A 869 -36.27 -10.08 -2.28
CA ASN A 869 -36.52 -9.63 -3.66
C ASN A 869 -35.35 -9.86 -4.64
N LYS A 870 -34.67 -11.01 -4.56
CA LYS A 870 -33.54 -11.33 -5.43
C LYS A 870 -33.93 -11.36 -6.90
N ASN A 871 -33.31 -10.51 -7.70
CA ASN A 871 -33.34 -10.55 -9.15
C ASN A 871 -31.92 -10.33 -9.73
N GLN A 872 -31.79 -10.35 -11.05
CA GLN A 872 -30.50 -10.15 -11.72
C GLN A 872 -29.90 -8.74 -11.45
N GLN A 873 -30.75 -7.72 -11.27
CA GLN A 873 -30.30 -6.36 -10.95
C GLN A 873 -29.72 -6.28 -9.54
N THR A 874 -30.31 -6.96 -8.55
CA THR A 874 -29.80 -7.03 -7.17
C THR A 874 -28.40 -7.64 -7.13
N ALA A 875 -28.14 -8.68 -7.92
CA ALA A 875 -26.83 -9.30 -8.00
C ALA A 875 -25.77 -8.34 -8.58
N VAL A 876 -26.10 -7.60 -9.64
CA VAL A 876 -25.21 -6.60 -10.26
C VAL A 876 -24.89 -5.46 -9.29
N LEU A 877 -25.88 -4.94 -8.57
CA LEU A 877 -25.69 -3.89 -7.57
C LEU A 877 -24.81 -4.37 -6.42
N TYR A 878 -25.03 -5.60 -5.95
CA TYR A 878 -24.22 -6.20 -4.88
C TYR A 878 -22.77 -6.43 -5.34
N GLU A 879 -22.56 -6.92 -6.56
CA GLU A 879 -21.22 -7.05 -7.13
C GLU A 879 -20.51 -5.69 -7.22
N GLN A 880 -21.20 -4.64 -7.68
CA GLN A 880 -20.63 -3.29 -7.73
C GLN A 880 -20.23 -2.79 -6.34
N ASP A 881 -21.05 -3.01 -5.32
CA ASP A 881 -20.73 -2.67 -3.93
C ASP A 881 -19.48 -3.41 -3.43
N VAL A 882 -19.41 -4.73 -3.69
CA VAL A 882 -18.26 -5.56 -3.31
C VAL A 882 -16.98 -5.07 -3.96
N ARG A 883 -17.02 -4.76 -5.26
CA ARG A 883 -15.88 -4.27 -6.03
C ARG A 883 -15.42 -2.88 -5.58
N GLN A 884 -16.35 -2.02 -5.14
CA GLN A 884 -16.02 -0.68 -4.65
C GLN A 884 -15.35 -0.71 -3.28
N LYS A 885 -15.79 -1.62 -2.40
CA LYS A 885 -15.31 -1.77 -1.01
C LYS A 885 -14.02 -2.58 -0.89
N ILE A 886 -13.86 -3.68 -1.64
CA ILE A 886 -12.62 -4.51 -1.64
C ILE A 886 -11.84 -4.30 -2.94
N ARG A 887 -11.19 -3.15 -3.06
CA ARG A 887 -10.42 -2.77 -4.27
C ARG A 887 -9.17 -3.64 -4.50
N SER A 888 -8.56 -4.12 -3.43
CA SER A 888 -7.41 -5.04 -3.43
C SER A 888 -7.71 -6.35 -4.17
N LEU A 889 -8.95 -6.84 -4.09
CA LEU A 889 -9.38 -8.09 -4.72
C LEU A 889 -10.34 -7.85 -5.90
N HIS A 890 -10.21 -6.71 -6.61
CA HIS A 890 -11.06 -6.40 -7.77
C HIS A 890 -10.96 -7.43 -8.90
N TRP A 891 -9.91 -8.24 -8.92
CA TRP A 891 -9.65 -9.32 -9.87
C TRP A 891 -10.21 -10.68 -9.44
N ALA A 892 -10.70 -10.84 -8.21
CA ALA A 892 -11.18 -12.11 -7.68
C ALA A 892 -12.61 -12.45 -8.18
N PRO A 893 -12.92 -13.67 -8.65
CA PRO A 893 -14.29 -14.04 -9.01
C PRO A 893 -15.20 -14.07 -7.77
N ILE A 894 -16.49 -13.77 -7.97
CA ILE A 894 -17.52 -13.78 -6.91
C ILE A 894 -18.43 -15.00 -7.11
N VAL A 895 -18.62 -15.80 -6.06
CA VAL A 895 -19.50 -16.97 -6.03
C VAL A 895 -20.59 -16.76 -4.98
N TYR A 896 -21.85 -16.82 -5.39
CA TYR A 896 -22.99 -16.75 -4.48
C TYR A 896 -23.38 -18.15 -4.01
N ALA A 897 -23.49 -18.34 -2.69
CA ALA A 897 -23.79 -19.63 -2.08
C ALA A 897 -24.78 -19.52 -0.91
N ALA A 898 -25.49 -20.61 -0.63
CA ALA A 898 -26.30 -20.77 0.56
C ALA A 898 -25.93 -22.11 1.22
N ALA A 899 -24.98 -22.05 2.16
CA ALA A 899 -24.36 -23.25 2.71
C ALA A 899 -25.34 -24.17 3.46
N ILE A 900 -26.38 -23.62 4.10
CA ILE A 900 -27.37 -24.40 4.86
C ILE A 900 -28.25 -25.23 3.93
N SER A 901 -28.63 -24.69 2.77
CA SER A 901 -29.41 -25.42 1.75
C SER A 901 -28.54 -26.24 0.80
N GLY A 902 -27.20 -26.18 0.95
CA GLY A 902 -26.25 -26.80 0.03
C GLY A 902 -26.17 -26.16 -1.36
N GLN A 903 -26.88 -25.05 -1.60
CA GLN A 903 -27.00 -24.46 -2.93
C GLN A 903 -25.71 -23.77 -3.38
N SER A 904 -25.20 -24.16 -4.55
CA SER A 904 -24.02 -23.58 -5.22
C SER A 904 -22.70 -23.66 -4.43
N VAL A 905 -22.61 -24.54 -3.43
CA VAL A 905 -21.39 -24.75 -2.64
C VAL A 905 -20.31 -25.47 -3.47
N ASP A 906 -20.71 -26.36 -4.36
CA ASP A 906 -19.87 -27.05 -5.35
C ASP A 906 -19.11 -26.08 -6.28
N LYS A 907 -19.75 -24.95 -6.65
CA LYS A 907 -19.14 -23.93 -7.51
C LYS A 907 -17.90 -23.27 -6.91
N ILE A 908 -17.75 -23.31 -5.57
CA ILE A 908 -16.57 -22.79 -4.87
C ILE A 908 -15.32 -23.53 -5.30
N ILE A 909 -15.39 -24.87 -5.39
CA ILE A 909 -14.24 -25.71 -5.76
C ILE A 909 -13.92 -25.55 -7.25
N VAL A 910 -14.95 -25.50 -8.10
CA VAL A 910 -14.79 -25.23 -9.54
C VAL A 910 -14.07 -23.90 -9.76
N ALA A 911 -14.54 -22.84 -9.11
CA ALA A 911 -13.94 -21.51 -9.21
C ALA A 911 -12.51 -21.49 -8.66
N ALA A 912 -12.24 -22.16 -7.54
CA ALA A 912 -10.90 -22.28 -6.98
C ALA A 912 -9.91 -23.00 -7.92
N SER A 913 -10.37 -24.04 -8.63
CA SER A 913 -9.58 -24.74 -9.65
C SER A 913 -9.20 -23.82 -10.82
N ILE A 914 -10.16 -23.04 -11.33
CA ILE A 914 -9.92 -22.05 -12.39
C ILE A 914 -8.92 -21.00 -11.93
N VAL A 915 -9.07 -20.50 -10.70
CA VAL A 915 -8.15 -19.54 -10.09
C VAL A 915 -6.73 -20.09 -10.00
N GLU A 916 -6.54 -21.33 -9.55
CA GLU A 916 -5.21 -21.93 -9.46
C GLU A 916 -4.59 -22.14 -10.85
N LYS A 917 -5.38 -22.55 -11.84
CA LYS A 917 -4.92 -22.68 -13.23
C LYS A 917 -4.43 -21.35 -13.80
N GLU A 918 -5.16 -20.26 -13.56
CA GLU A 918 -4.72 -18.91 -13.96
C GLU A 918 -3.49 -18.45 -13.18
N ARG A 919 -3.38 -18.82 -11.90
CA ARG A 919 -2.26 -18.47 -11.02
C ARG A 919 -0.95 -19.17 -11.39
N SER A 920 -1.01 -20.41 -11.88
CA SER A 920 0.16 -21.18 -12.34
C SER A 920 0.46 -20.96 -13.83
N ARG A 921 -0.39 -20.25 -14.58
CA ARG A 921 -0.23 -20.06 -16.02
C ARG A 921 1.04 -19.28 -16.36
N ARG A 922 1.87 -19.88 -17.22
CA ARG A 922 3.04 -19.25 -17.84
C ARG A 922 2.71 -18.80 -19.26
N LEU A 923 3.00 -17.54 -19.57
CA LEU A 923 2.94 -16.98 -20.91
C LEU A 923 4.29 -17.08 -21.59
N SER A 924 4.29 -17.31 -22.90
CA SER A 924 5.51 -17.21 -23.69
C SER A 924 5.99 -15.77 -23.71
N THR A 925 7.30 -15.58 -23.72
CA THR A 925 7.90 -14.24 -23.73
C THR A 925 7.51 -13.45 -25.00
N ALA A 926 7.32 -14.15 -26.13
CA ALA A 926 6.86 -13.54 -27.37
C ALA A 926 5.43 -12.97 -27.27
N THR A 927 4.49 -13.76 -26.74
CA THR A 927 3.10 -13.31 -26.54
C THR A 927 3.04 -12.14 -25.55
N LEU A 928 3.81 -12.21 -24.47
CA LEU A 928 3.88 -11.14 -23.47
C LEU A 928 4.43 -9.83 -24.05
N ASN A 929 5.53 -9.88 -24.80
CA ASN A 929 6.11 -8.68 -25.41
C ASN A 929 5.22 -8.11 -26.52
N GLN A 930 4.43 -8.92 -27.22
CA GLN A 930 3.42 -8.43 -28.15
C GLN A 930 2.36 -7.58 -27.43
N VAL A 931 1.78 -8.11 -26.36
CA VAL A 931 0.78 -7.39 -25.54
C VAL A 931 1.37 -6.09 -24.98
N VAL A 932 2.61 -6.12 -24.48
CA VAL A 932 3.28 -4.93 -23.95
C VAL A 932 3.53 -3.87 -25.04
N ARG A 933 3.91 -4.28 -26.25
CA ARG A 933 4.11 -3.34 -27.38
C ARG A 933 2.80 -2.65 -27.76
N GLU A 934 1.70 -3.40 -27.85
CA GLU A 934 0.37 -2.84 -28.12
C GLU A 934 -0.07 -1.88 -27.02
N ALA A 935 0.16 -2.23 -25.74
CA ALA A 935 -0.11 -1.38 -24.59
C ALA A 935 0.68 -0.05 -24.64
N VAL A 936 1.97 -0.10 -24.99
CA VAL A 936 2.82 1.09 -25.13
C VAL A 936 2.41 1.96 -26.32
N ALA A 937 1.97 1.34 -27.41
CA ALA A 937 1.47 2.04 -28.59
C ALA A 937 0.16 2.78 -28.30
N PHE A 938 -0.78 2.13 -27.59
CA PHE A 938 -2.04 2.74 -27.19
C PHE A 938 -1.85 3.91 -26.21
N LYS A 939 -0.94 3.75 -25.24
CA LYS A 939 -0.59 4.81 -24.29
C LYS A 939 0.90 4.82 -24.03
N ALA A 940 1.54 5.86 -24.55
CA ALA A 940 2.94 6.16 -24.31
C ALA A 940 3.27 6.42 -22.82
N PRO A 941 4.45 6.00 -22.33
CA PRO A 941 4.98 6.49 -21.05
C PRO A 941 5.10 8.02 -21.07
N PRO A 942 4.76 8.71 -19.97
CA PRO A 942 4.78 10.18 -19.92
C PRO A 942 6.19 10.73 -20.12
N ARG A 943 6.28 11.94 -20.69
CA ARG A 943 7.54 12.68 -20.80
C ARG A 943 7.79 13.49 -19.52
N THR A 944 9.04 13.52 -19.09
CA THR A 944 9.51 14.42 -18.03
C THR A 944 9.62 15.87 -18.53
N ARG A 945 9.73 16.83 -17.60
CA ARG A 945 9.98 18.25 -17.94
C ARG A 945 11.23 18.45 -18.80
N ALA A 946 12.26 17.60 -18.62
CA ALA A 946 13.49 17.61 -19.41
C ALA A 946 13.37 16.83 -20.75
N GLY A 947 12.15 16.52 -21.21
CA GLY A 947 11.92 15.81 -22.48
C GLY A 947 12.21 14.31 -22.47
N LYS A 948 12.87 13.77 -21.42
CA LYS A 948 13.15 12.33 -21.32
C LYS A 948 11.86 11.51 -21.23
N ARG A 949 11.79 10.44 -22.02
CA ARG A 949 10.65 9.51 -22.10
C ARG A 949 11.06 8.12 -21.61
N GLY A 950 10.17 7.47 -20.86
CA GLY A 950 10.32 6.06 -20.50
C GLY A 950 10.30 5.18 -21.76
N ARG A 951 11.26 4.25 -21.87
CA ARG A 951 11.33 3.22 -22.91
C ARG A 951 11.26 1.85 -22.24
N VAL A 952 10.36 1.00 -22.73
CA VAL A 952 10.28 -0.41 -22.35
C VAL A 952 11.00 -1.19 -23.42
N TYR A 953 12.03 -1.94 -23.03
CA TYR A 953 12.85 -2.72 -23.95
C TYR A 953 12.36 -4.15 -24.06
N TYR A 954 12.05 -4.75 -22.91
CA TYR A 954 11.73 -6.17 -22.82
C TYR A 954 10.88 -6.43 -21.57
N CYS A 955 10.02 -7.44 -21.64
CA CYS A 955 9.25 -7.93 -20.51
C CYS A 955 9.27 -9.45 -20.49
N THR A 956 9.48 -10.05 -19.31
CA THR A 956 9.44 -11.51 -19.12
C THR A 956 8.62 -11.88 -17.88
N GLN A 957 8.03 -13.08 -17.89
CA GLN A 957 7.38 -13.66 -16.71
C GLN A 957 8.41 -14.47 -15.90
N ALA A 958 8.93 -13.84 -14.85
CA ALA A 958 10.02 -14.40 -14.05
C ALA A 958 9.56 -15.43 -13.01
N ALA A 959 8.29 -15.39 -12.59
CA ALA A 959 7.71 -16.40 -11.70
C ALA A 959 6.22 -16.63 -11.96
N ILE A 960 5.78 -17.82 -11.56
CA ILE A 960 4.38 -18.25 -11.46
C ILE A 960 4.02 -18.37 -9.97
N ARG A 961 2.73 -18.25 -9.60
CA ARG A 961 2.26 -18.36 -8.20
C ARG A 961 2.84 -17.35 -7.18
N PRO A 962 2.55 -16.03 -7.29
CA PRO A 962 1.68 -15.41 -8.29
C PRO A 962 2.44 -15.01 -9.57
N PRO A 963 1.73 -14.85 -10.71
CA PRO A 963 2.32 -14.35 -11.95
C PRO A 963 3.09 -13.04 -11.72
N THR A 964 4.40 -13.09 -11.96
CA THR A 964 5.32 -11.97 -11.70
C THR A 964 6.04 -11.60 -12.99
N PHE A 965 5.78 -10.38 -13.46
CA PHE A 965 6.31 -9.82 -14.69
C PHE A 965 7.42 -8.81 -14.38
N VAL A 966 8.55 -8.92 -15.08
CA VAL A 966 9.69 -8.02 -14.94
C VAL A 966 9.83 -7.21 -16.22
N PHE A 967 9.65 -5.90 -16.11
CA PHE A 967 9.82 -4.92 -17.18
C PHE A 967 11.22 -4.35 -17.14
N PHE A 968 11.98 -4.56 -18.21
CA PHE A 968 13.27 -3.92 -18.43
C PHE A 968 13.06 -2.60 -19.14
N VAL A 969 13.42 -1.52 -18.45
CA VAL A 969 13.20 -0.15 -18.89
C VAL A 969 14.47 0.67 -18.81
N ASN A 970 14.48 1.82 -19.46
CA ASN A 970 15.60 2.75 -19.35
C ASN A 970 15.75 3.32 -17.93
N ASP A 971 14.67 3.87 -17.38
CA ASP A 971 14.64 4.33 -16.00
C ASP A 971 13.26 4.10 -15.41
N ALA A 972 13.19 3.25 -14.39
CA ALA A 972 11.97 2.90 -13.68
C ALA A 972 11.25 4.11 -13.05
N LYS A 973 11.96 5.22 -12.79
CA LYS A 973 11.37 6.47 -12.28
C LYS A 973 10.54 7.21 -13.33
N LEU A 974 10.77 6.94 -14.62
CA LEU A 974 10.00 7.54 -15.73
C LEU A 974 8.60 6.90 -15.89
N PHE A 975 8.33 5.82 -15.17
CA PHE A 975 7.08 5.08 -15.20
C PHE A 975 6.31 5.30 -13.90
N PRO A 976 5.48 6.37 -13.80
CA PRO A 976 4.72 6.65 -12.59
C PRO A 976 3.69 5.57 -12.31
N GLU A 977 3.25 5.47 -11.06
CA GLU A 977 2.30 4.47 -10.58
C GLU A 977 1.01 4.39 -11.42
N THR A 978 0.54 5.53 -11.92
CA THR A 978 -0.63 5.60 -12.83
C THR A 978 -0.40 4.86 -14.15
N TYR A 979 0.83 4.87 -14.66
CA TYR A 979 1.22 4.13 -15.85
C TYR A 979 1.41 2.65 -15.54
N ARG A 980 1.97 2.32 -14.37
CA ARG A 980 2.11 0.93 -13.90
C ARG A 980 0.75 0.23 -13.76
N ARG A 981 -0.24 0.90 -13.17
CA ARG A 981 -1.63 0.42 -13.08
C ARG A 981 -2.31 0.29 -14.43
N TYR A 982 -2.02 1.19 -15.36
CA TYR A 982 -2.49 1.07 -16.73
C TYR A 982 -1.92 -0.19 -17.39
N MET A 983 -0.62 -0.45 -17.22
CA MET A 983 0.03 -1.65 -17.75
C MET A 983 -0.52 -2.93 -17.12
N GLU A 984 -0.77 -2.94 -15.82
CA GLU A 984 -1.47 -4.03 -15.13
C GLU A 984 -2.85 -4.28 -15.73
N LYS A 985 -3.66 -3.22 -15.89
CA LYS A 985 -5.01 -3.34 -16.46
C LYS A 985 -4.96 -3.90 -17.88
N GLN A 986 -4.02 -3.45 -18.70
CA GLN A 986 -3.87 -3.92 -20.07
C GLN A 986 -3.45 -5.40 -20.12
N LEU A 987 -2.48 -5.80 -19.30
CA LEU A 987 -2.09 -7.21 -19.16
C LEU A 987 -3.27 -8.10 -18.73
N ARG A 988 -4.11 -7.64 -17.80
CA ARG A 988 -5.29 -8.41 -17.39
C ARG A 988 -6.35 -8.51 -18.49
N SER A 989 -6.58 -7.42 -19.22
CA SER A 989 -7.55 -7.36 -20.32
C SER A 989 -7.17 -8.29 -21.47
N ASP A 990 -5.88 -8.30 -21.84
CA ASP A 990 -5.44 -8.97 -23.07
C ASP A 990 -4.93 -10.38 -22.80
N ALA A 991 -4.30 -10.61 -21.63
CA ALA A 991 -3.70 -11.89 -21.32
C ALA A 991 -4.54 -12.78 -20.40
N GLY A 992 -5.39 -12.25 -19.50
CA GLY A 992 -6.18 -13.03 -18.53
C GLY A 992 -5.75 -12.83 -17.08
N PHE A 993 -5.71 -13.87 -16.24
CA PHE A 993 -5.38 -13.82 -14.80
C PHE A 993 -6.51 -13.42 -13.83
N ALA A 994 -7.75 -13.84 -14.14
CA ALA A 994 -8.84 -13.74 -13.17
C ALA A 994 -8.53 -14.60 -11.92
N GLY A 995 -8.82 -14.07 -10.73
CA GLY A 995 -8.62 -14.82 -9.48
C GLY A 995 -7.21 -14.83 -8.91
N THR A 996 -6.22 -14.22 -9.58
CA THR A 996 -4.85 -14.11 -9.04
C THR A 996 -4.36 -12.66 -9.03
N PRO A 997 -3.59 -12.24 -8.01
CA PRO A 997 -2.83 -11.00 -8.08
C PRO A 997 -1.73 -11.16 -9.15
N ILE A 998 -1.35 -10.06 -9.80
CA ILE A 998 -0.18 -10.02 -10.69
C ILE A 998 0.82 -9.03 -10.13
N ARG A 999 2.12 -9.34 -10.23
CA ARG A 999 3.21 -8.49 -9.73
C ARG A 999 3.96 -7.88 -10.90
N LEU A 1000 4.08 -6.55 -10.93
CA LEU A 1000 4.85 -5.84 -11.95
C LEU A 1000 6.12 -5.25 -11.33
N LEU A 1001 7.28 -5.81 -11.66
CA LEU A 1001 8.59 -5.32 -11.24
C LEU A 1001 9.22 -4.53 -12.38
N TRP A 1002 9.81 -3.38 -12.08
CA TRP A 1002 10.37 -2.46 -13.08
C TRP A 1002 11.85 -2.29 -12.83
N ARG A 1003 12.69 -2.76 -13.76
CA ARG A 1003 14.14 -2.75 -13.65
C ARG A 1003 14.76 -1.76 -14.63
N SER A 1004 15.47 -0.78 -14.11
CA SER A 1004 16.31 0.11 -14.94
C SER A 1004 17.53 -0.66 -15.42
N ARG A 1005 17.83 -0.60 -16.72
CA ARG A 1005 19.04 -1.21 -17.28
C ARG A 1005 20.30 -0.54 -16.69
N ARG A 1006 21.33 -1.32 -16.34
CA ARG A 1006 22.64 -0.79 -15.95
C ARG A 1006 23.36 -0.23 -17.19
N LYS A 1007 23.88 1.00 -17.11
CA LYS A 1007 24.79 1.53 -18.15
C LYS A 1007 26.03 0.63 -18.19
N THR A 1008 26.32 0.01 -19.31
CA THR A 1008 27.56 -0.75 -19.53
C THR A 1008 28.74 0.19 -19.70
N VAL A 1009 29.94 -0.25 -19.29
CA VAL A 1009 31.19 0.54 -19.23
C VAL A 1009 31.57 1.23 -20.56
N LYS A 1010 31.09 0.73 -21.70
CA LYS A 1010 31.26 1.39 -23.01
C LYS A 1010 30.66 2.80 -23.09
N ASP A 1011 29.60 3.10 -22.33
CA ASP A 1011 28.95 4.43 -22.33
C ASP A 1011 29.67 5.47 -21.44
N ALA A 1012 30.61 5.04 -20.59
CA ALA A 1012 31.36 5.95 -19.72
C ALA A 1012 32.58 6.58 -20.43
N GLY A 1013 33.05 5.97 -21.52
CA GLY A 1013 34.19 6.46 -22.29
C GLY A 1013 33.88 7.67 -23.18
N SER A 1014 32.62 7.87 -23.57
CA SER A 1014 32.21 9.01 -24.40
C SER A 1014 32.10 10.32 -23.61
N ASP A 1015 31.73 10.24 -22.32
CA ASP A 1015 31.61 11.43 -21.47
C ASP A 1015 33.00 12.01 -21.10
N LEU A 1016 34.06 11.17 -21.06
CA LEU A 1016 35.42 11.63 -20.77
C LEU A 1016 36.11 12.34 -21.95
N LEU A 1017 35.62 12.15 -23.18
CA LEU A 1017 36.18 12.77 -24.39
C LEU A 1017 35.59 14.16 -24.69
N MET A 1018 34.42 14.50 -24.11
CA MET A 1018 33.84 15.85 -24.25
C MET A 1018 34.42 16.88 -23.26
N GLU A 1019 35.03 16.45 -22.14
CA GLU A 1019 35.64 17.38 -21.17
C GLU A 1019 37.04 17.87 -21.57
N ILE A 1020 37.63 17.38 -22.67
CA ILE A 1020 39.00 17.75 -23.10
C ILE A 1020 39.00 18.71 -24.31
N SER A 1021 37.85 19.07 -24.89
CA SER A 1021 37.78 19.91 -26.11
C SER A 1021 37.45 21.39 -25.89
N GLU A 1022 37.30 21.89 -24.65
CA GLU A 1022 36.98 23.31 -24.37
C GLU A 1022 38.11 24.09 -23.67
N SER A 1023 39.37 23.89 -24.09
CA SER A 1023 40.45 24.80 -23.72
C SER A 1023 41.48 24.97 -24.84
N GLU A 1024 41.25 25.91 -25.74
CA GLU A 1024 42.32 26.57 -26.51
C GLU A 1024 42.35 28.08 -26.21
N PRO A 1025 43.54 28.71 -26.13
CA PRO A 1025 43.71 30.07 -25.63
C PRO A 1025 43.61 31.12 -26.74
N GLN A 1026 42.94 32.23 -26.46
CA GLN A 1026 42.96 33.43 -27.30
C GLN A 1026 44.37 34.03 -27.32
N GLY A 1027 45.02 33.99 -28.48
CA GLY A 1027 46.25 34.72 -28.80
C GLY A 1027 45.92 36.08 -29.42
N LEU A 1028 46.65 37.11 -28.99
CA LEU A 1028 46.66 38.47 -29.54
C LEU A 1028 46.97 38.50 -31.05
N GLY A 1029 46.28 39.39 -31.77
CA GLY A 1029 46.54 39.77 -33.16
C GLY A 1029 45.50 40.74 -33.67
#